data_AF-A0AAE3EI78-F1
#
_entry.id   AF-A0AAE3EI78-F1
#
_cell.length_a   1.000
_cell.length_b   1.000
_cell.length_c   1.000
_cell.angle_alpha   90.00
_cell.angle_beta   90.00
_cell.angle_gamma   90.00
#
_symmetry.space_group_name_H-M   'P 1'
#
loop_
_entity.id
_entity.type
_entity.pdbx_description
1 polymer ?
#
loop_
_entity_poly.entity_id
_entity_poly.type
_entity_poly.pdbx_seq_one_letter_code
_entity_poly.pdbx_strand_id
1 'polypeptide(L)'
;MKRLIALFFLSMLCSVIAADAVDLFERARRYQDSEDWYSAIEAYQESLRVNPNHKESYAGLAECFYSLGEFVQSLDQIEKAARFGKDDPMLLNLKAFNLVGLGKLDDARVLFSRILTIWPNDVQARFGKAEIELALGRTSSAAGLYQEALHRQPENRKALLSLALVSLESGKGELARDYIQKALRFHGENPQVFYIAGYLAARDGQYGEAENRLRSALALKPEYEEAEELLSALLFSQKRYAEVSELCDKRIERDRNISNAWYMKALVHQLSGRTDDAIRAAAVGVEIDPSDEILRAYLENLVIDHAPLEDTSRSKWAKWHGDRAHQFLDKNLSDQSLFSFRRALKIDPYNVALRKSYASLLLSRGLPSRHVEQLEFIQSLVKSDRTVNDSVESYKKMLQSSVQNRWKIDPLYLSKSHIQVGLYFVSDPENILHPEADKITTRMLAETLSYNQRIKVRYSEIPSESYSEAFRASRTSGDDYFAMLELRENDQDLSLVLDVYVSRTGALAERFTVFRTGNDRYSSSLRRMAQALTQALPVRAAVVGRYQSDAVIDLGKTDGIKKGDKFEILAPGKARVSNEGFGLEYAPESIIGTITIAEVDEDVSLGRIDRNGVFDRVKAGDTVIPSVEKEKDPASAERLAGEEMKSPLFALLRSIR
;
A
#
# COMPACT_ATOMS: atom_id res chain seq x y z
N MET A 1 -77.28 -0.13 50.35
CA MET A 1 -77.52 -0.94 49.14
C MET A 1 -77.11 -0.08 47.96
N LYS A 2 -75.88 -0.21 47.45
CA LYS A 2 -75.32 -1.33 46.67
C LYS A 2 -75.80 -1.28 45.21
N ARG A 3 -74.82 -1.06 44.33
CA ARG A 3 -74.74 -1.49 42.92
C ARG A 3 -75.72 -0.80 41.96
N LEU A 4 -75.28 0.26 41.27
CA LEU A 4 -75.50 0.42 39.81
C LEU A 4 -74.91 1.70 39.17
N ILE A 5 -73.84 2.32 39.68
CA ILE A 5 -73.20 3.47 38.96
C ILE A 5 -71.69 3.32 38.99
N ALA A 6 -71.21 2.14 38.58
CA ALA A 6 -69.79 1.81 38.48
C ALA A 6 -69.45 1.24 37.09
N LEU A 7 -70.21 1.61 36.04
CA LEU A 7 -70.13 0.89 34.76
C LEU A 7 -70.22 1.73 33.48
N PHE A 8 -70.07 3.07 33.53
CA PHE A 8 -70.15 3.84 32.27
C PHE A 8 -69.21 5.03 32.08
N PHE A 9 -68.16 5.18 32.87
CA PHE A 9 -67.03 6.05 32.49
C PHE A 9 -65.68 5.46 32.89
N LEU A 10 -65.54 4.15 32.63
CA LEU A 10 -64.27 3.45 32.50
C LEU A 10 -64.10 3.05 31.02
N SER A 11 -64.08 4.03 30.11
CA SER A 11 -63.79 3.78 28.69
C SER A 11 -62.82 4.80 28.08
N MET A 12 -62.15 5.59 28.92
CA MET A 12 -60.92 6.30 28.53
C MET A 12 -59.68 5.52 28.98
N LEU A 13 -59.72 4.20 28.82
CA LEU A 13 -58.51 3.38 28.84
C LEU A 13 -57.87 3.54 27.48
N CYS A 14 -56.82 4.37 27.48
CA CYS A 14 -55.77 4.40 26.49
C CYS A 14 -55.48 2.97 25.99
N SER A 15 -55.96 2.63 24.80
CA SER A 15 -55.50 1.46 24.07
C SER A 15 -54.12 1.80 23.51
N VAL A 16 -53.10 1.84 24.38
CA VAL A 16 -51.75 1.50 23.94
C VAL A 16 -51.87 0.04 23.54
N ILE A 17 -52.05 -0.22 22.25
CA ILE A 17 -51.89 -1.56 21.70
C ILE A 17 -50.45 -1.91 22.05
N ALA A 18 -50.25 -2.81 23.02
CA ALA A 18 -48.94 -3.38 23.26
C ALA A 18 -48.52 -4.02 21.92
N ALA A 19 -47.48 -3.49 21.29
CA ALA A 19 -47.01 -4.01 20.01
C ALA A 19 -46.68 -5.49 20.20
N ASP A 20 -47.33 -6.35 19.43
CA ASP A 20 -47.05 -7.79 19.45
C ASP A 20 -45.62 -8.03 18.92
N ALA A 21 -44.99 -9.14 19.30
CA ALA A 21 -43.62 -9.46 18.91
C ALA A 21 -43.43 -9.48 17.38
N VAL A 22 -44.51 -9.77 16.64
CA VAL A 22 -44.57 -9.74 15.17
C VAL A 22 -44.51 -8.31 14.62
N ASP A 23 -45.23 -7.36 15.21
CA ASP A 23 -45.19 -5.94 14.79
C ASP A 23 -43.80 -5.34 15.00
N LEU A 24 -43.15 -5.70 16.12
CA LEU A 24 -41.78 -5.28 16.42
C LEU A 24 -40.77 -5.94 15.46
N PHE A 25 -40.98 -7.19 15.08
CA PHE A 25 -40.19 -7.88 14.06
C PHE A 25 -40.32 -7.21 12.69
N GLU A 26 -41.54 -6.91 12.23
CA GLU A 26 -41.75 -6.24 10.94
C GLU A 26 -41.24 -4.80 10.94
N ARG A 27 -41.22 -4.13 12.10
CA ARG A 27 -40.53 -2.85 12.26
C ARG A 27 -39.01 -3.02 12.14
N ALA A 28 -38.43 -4.02 12.80
CA ALA A 28 -37.01 -4.31 12.72
C ALA A 28 -36.59 -4.64 11.28
N ARG A 29 -37.40 -5.43 10.56
CA ARG A 29 -37.18 -5.74 9.14
C ARG A 29 -37.17 -4.49 8.27
N ARG A 30 -38.09 -3.54 8.49
CA ARG A 30 -38.08 -2.26 7.75
C ARG A 30 -36.81 -1.45 7.98
N TYR A 31 -36.30 -1.40 9.21
CA TYR A 31 -35.00 -0.77 9.49
C TYR A 31 -33.85 -1.52 8.83
N GLN A 32 -33.91 -2.85 8.82
CA GLN A 32 -32.94 -3.71 8.15
C GLN A 32 -32.92 -3.46 6.63
N ASP A 33 -34.11 -3.35 6.01
CA ASP A 33 -34.27 -3.06 4.58
C ASP A 33 -33.76 -1.65 4.21
N SER A 34 -33.78 -0.70 5.15
CA SER A 34 -33.16 0.62 5.00
C SER A 34 -31.68 0.67 5.40
N GLU A 35 -31.05 -0.47 5.68
CA GLU A 35 -29.66 -0.60 6.16
C GLU A 35 -29.37 0.16 7.48
N ASP A 36 -30.41 0.49 8.25
CA ASP A 36 -30.29 1.05 9.60
C ASP A 36 -30.13 -0.09 10.61
N TRP A 37 -28.93 -0.69 10.60
CA TRP A 37 -28.61 -1.90 11.35
C TRP A 37 -28.77 -1.72 12.86
N TYR A 38 -28.48 -0.53 13.40
CA TYR A 38 -28.58 -0.26 14.83
C TYR A 38 -30.04 -0.17 15.29
N SER A 39 -30.89 0.56 14.56
CA SER A 39 -32.33 0.60 14.85
C SER A 39 -32.99 -0.77 14.64
N ALA A 40 -32.54 -1.54 13.63
CA ALA A 40 -33.00 -2.91 13.41
C ALA A 40 -32.64 -3.82 14.61
N ILE A 41 -31.41 -3.75 15.11
CA ILE A 41 -30.97 -4.51 16.29
C ILE A 41 -31.82 -4.18 17.51
N GLU A 42 -32.06 -2.91 17.79
CA GLU A 42 -32.90 -2.49 18.92
C GLU A 42 -34.31 -3.06 18.81
N ALA A 43 -34.94 -2.92 17.63
CA ALA A 43 -36.29 -3.42 17.40
C ALA A 43 -36.38 -4.97 17.46
N TYR A 44 -35.37 -5.70 16.98
CA TYR A 44 -35.31 -7.16 17.14
C TYR A 44 -35.13 -7.57 18.61
N GLN A 45 -34.31 -6.83 19.38
CA GLN A 45 -34.19 -7.06 20.82
C GLN A 45 -35.50 -6.79 21.57
N GLU A 46 -36.23 -5.75 21.20
CA GLU A 46 -37.57 -5.48 21.74
C GLU A 46 -38.55 -6.61 21.43
N SER A 47 -38.56 -7.10 20.19
CA SER A 47 -39.36 -8.26 19.77
C SER A 47 -39.04 -9.49 20.65
N LEU A 48 -37.77 -9.74 20.95
CA LEU A 48 -37.33 -10.84 21.80
C LEU A 48 -37.64 -10.64 23.30
N ARG A 49 -37.78 -9.40 23.78
CA ARG A 49 -38.27 -9.15 25.16
C ARG A 49 -39.74 -9.54 25.29
N VAL A 50 -40.53 -9.35 24.24
CA VAL A 50 -41.95 -9.73 24.20
C VAL A 50 -42.12 -11.24 23.95
N ASN A 51 -41.35 -11.81 23.02
CA ASN A 51 -41.32 -13.25 22.75
C ASN A 51 -39.87 -13.78 22.67
N PRO A 52 -39.34 -14.32 23.78
CA PRO A 52 -37.97 -14.87 23.82
C PRO A 52 -37.73 -16.09 22.94
N ASN A 53 -38.78 -16.69 22.37
CA ASN A 53 -38.68 -17.90 21.53
C ASN A 53 -38.86 -17.58 20.04
N HIS A 54 -38.84 -16.30 19.64
CA HIS A 54 -39.01 -15.90 18.25
C HIS A 54 -37.72 -16.13 17.45
N LYS A 55 -37.66 -17.24 16.72
CA LYS A 55 -36.50 -17.67 15.93
C LYS A 55 -36.07 -16.61 14.92
N GLU A 56 -37.04 -16.01 14.24
CA GLU A 56 -36.86 -15.04 13.17
C GLU A 56 -36.20 -13.76 13.69
N SER A 57 -36.53 -13.30 14.91
CA SER A 57 -35.85 -12.15 15.53
C SER A 57 -34.40 -12.45 15.89
N TYR A 58 -34.06 -13.67 16.33
CA TYR A 58 -32.66 -14.07 16.52
C TYR A 58 -31.90 -14.16 15.19
N ALA A 59 -32.54 -14.66 14.13
CA ALA A 59 -31.96 -14.68 12.79
C ALA A 59 -31.72 -13.26 12.25
N GLY A 60 -32.69 -12.36 12.40
CA GLY A 60 -32.55 -10.94 12.04
C GLY A 60 -31.41 -10.26 12.79
N LEU A 61 -31.27 -10.49 14.11
CA LEU A 61 -30.11 -10.00 14.86
C LEU A 61 -28.79 -10.54 14.31
N ALA A 62 -28.74 -11.84 13.97
CA ALA A 62 -27.55 -12.44 13.39
C ALA A 62 -27.18 -11.79 12.06
N GLU A 63 -28.15 -11.49 11.20
CA GLU A 63 -27.93 -10.80 9.92
C GLU A 63 -27.47 -9.36 10.10
N CYS A 64 -28.01 -8.63 11.08
CA CYS A 64 -27.54 -7.28 11.41
C CYS A 64 -26.09 -7.31 11.92
N PHE A 65 -25.75 -8.20 12.86
CA PHE A 65 -24.36 -8.33 13.35
C PHE A 65 -23.40 -8.79 12.25
N TYR A 66 -23.84 -9.69 11.37
CA TYR A 66 -23.06 -10.09 10.19
C TYR A 66 -22.79 -8.88 9.28
N SER A 67 -23.81 -8.04 9.06
CA SER A 67 -23.71 -6.85 8.21
C SER A 67 -22.77 -5.80 8.79
N LEU A 68 -22.69 -5.70 10.12
CA LEU A 68 -21.74 -4.85 10.86
C LEU A 68 -20.33 -5.45 10.96
N GLY A 69 -20.09 -6.67 10.45
CA GLY A 69 -18.81 -7.37 10.55
C GLY A 69 -18.54 -7.99 11.93
N GLU A 70 -19.52 -7.97 12.83
CA GLU A 70 -19.43 -8.52 14.18
C GLU A 70 -19.73 -10.03 14.19
N PHE A 71 -18.89 -10.78 13.47
CA PHE A 71 -19.16 -12.20 13.16
C PHE A 71 -19.30 -13.10 14.40
N VAL A 72 -18.58 -12.80 15.48
CA VAL A 72 -18.69 -13.57 16.73
C VAL A 72 -20.06 -13.36 17.40
N GLN A 73 -20.57 -12.12 17.40
CA GLN A 73 -21.89 -11.82 17.95
C GLN A 73 -23.00 -12.41 17.07
N SER A 74 -22.83 -12.35 15.75
CA SER A 74 -23.71 -13.00 14.80
C SER A 74 -23.79 -14.51 15.07
N LEU A 75 -22.67 -15.21 15.24
CA LEU A 75 -22.64 -16.64 15.57
C LEU A 75 -23.40 -16.98 16.86
N ASP A 76 -23.27 -16.17 17.91
CA ASP A 76 -24.03 -16.36 19.16
C ASP A 76 -25.55 -16.27 18.93
N GLN A 77 -26.02 -15.30 18.11
CA GLN A 77 -27.44 -15.20 17.79
C GLN A 77 -27.91 -16.35 16.89
N ILE A 78 -27.08 -16.83 15.96
CA ILE A 78 -27.39 -18.02 15.14
C ILE A 78 -27.56 -19.25 16.03
N GLU A 79 -26.70 -19.44 17.03
CA GLU A 79 -26.80 -20.56 17.97
C GLU A 79 -28.10 -20.50 18.79
N LYS A 80 -28.54 -19.29 19.16
CA LYS A 80 -29.83 -19.08 19.83
C LYS A 80 -31.00 -19.38 18.89
N ALA A 81 -30.97 -18.88 17.64
CA ALA A 81 -31.99 -19.18 16.63
C ALA A 81 -32.09 -20.69 16.35
N ALA A 82 -30.96 -21.38 16.25
CA ALA A 82 -30.88 -22.82 15.97
C ALA A 82 -31.53 -23.70 17.05
N ARG A 83 -31.70 -23.20 18.29
CA ARG A 83 -32.45 -23.91 19.35
C ARG A 83 -33.93 -24.08 18.99
N PHE A 84 -34.47 -23.16 18.19
CA PHE A 84 -35.87 -23.12 17.77
C PHE A 84 -36.07 -23.57 16.31
N GLY A 85 -35.00 -23.97 15.63
CA GLY A 85 -35.03 -24.54 14.28
C GLY A 85 -33.70 -25.21 13.91
N LYS A 86 -33.60 -26.52 14.11
CA LYS A 86 -32.41 -27.31 13.78
C LYS A 86 -32.30 -27.52 12.27
N ASP A 87 -31.07 -27.52 11.76
CA ASP A 87 -30.75 -27.76 10.35
C ASP A 87 -31.58 -26.91 9.36
N ASP A 88 -31.82 -25.64 9.70
CA ASP A 88 -32.39 -24.66 8.76
C ASP A 88 -31.30 -24.22 7.76
N PRO A 89 -31.50 -24.38 6.44
CA PRO A 89 -30.52 -23.97 5.43
C PRO A 89 -30.16 -22.48 5.52
N MET A 90 -31.09 -21.60 5.92
CA MET A 90 -30.82 -20.17 6.09
C MET A 90 -29.80 -19.93 7.20
N LEU A 91 -30.02 -20.53 8.39
CA LEU A 91 -29.11 -20.41 9.52
C LEU A 91 -27.76 -21.10 9.28
N LEU A 92 -27.75 -22.23 8.56
CA LEU A 92 -26.53 -22.91 8.18
C LEU A 92 -25.71 -22.09 7.16
N ASN A 93 -26.37 -21.46 6.18
CA ASN A 93 -25.72 -20.55 5.24
C ASN A 93 -25.14 -19.33 5.99
N LEU A 94 -25.92 -18.68 6.85
CA LEU A 94 -25.45 -17.53 7.62
C LEU A 94 -24.28 -17.90 8.54
N LYS A 95 -24.31 -19.09 9.15
CA LYS A 95 -23.17 -19.61 9.92
C LYS A 95 -21.94 -19.81 9.05
N ALA A 96 -22.10 -20.37 7.85
CA ALA A 96 -20.99 -20.59 6.92
C ALA A 96 -20.39 -19.26 6.43
N PHE A 97 -21.20 -18.25 6.12
CA PHE A 97 -20.72 -16.91 5.77
C PHE A 97 -19.98 -16.23 6.93
N ASN A 98 -20.45 -16.37 8.17
CA ASN A 98 -19.73 -15.89 9.35
C ASN A 98 -18.35 -16.56 9.51
N LEU A 99 -18.25 -17.86 9.22
CA LEU A 99 -16.97 -18.57 9.22
C LEU A 99 -16.02 -18.04 8.12
N VAL A 100 -16.56 -17.67 6.95
CA VAL A 100 -15.78 -16.98 5.91
C VAL A 100 -15.27 -15.63 6.41
N GLY A 101 -16.12 -14.83 7.06
CA GLY A 101 -15.76 -13.54 7.66
C GLY A 101 -14.66 -13.65 8.73
N LEU A 102 -14.66 -14.74 9.50
CA LEU A 102 -13.63 -15.06 10.49
C LEU A 102 -12.36 -15.70 9.91
N GLY A 103 -12.27 -15.87 8.58
CA GLY A 103 -11.13 -16.50 7.92
C GLY A 103 -11.06 -18.03 8.08
N LYS A 104 -12.08 -18.68 8.65
CA LYS A 104 -12.18 -20.13 8.81
C LYS A 104 -12.70 -20.80 7.54
N LEU A 105 -11.94 -20.68 6.46
CA LEU A 105 -12.38 -21.06 5.11
C LEU A 105 -12.64 -22.57 4.98
N ASP A 106 -11.85 -23.42 5.64
CA ASP A 106 -12.06 -24.88 5.61
C ASP A 106 -13.37 -25.29 6.30
N ASP A 107 -13.65 -24.73 7.47
CA ASP A 107 -14.89 -24.99 8.20
C ASP A 107 -16.11 -24.53 7.37
N ALA A 108 -16.02 -23.33 6.78
CA ALA A 108 -17.06 -22.80 5.90
C ALA A 108 -17.29 -23.69 4.67
N ARG A 109 -16.21 -24.18 4.04
CA ARG A 109 -16.26 -25.06 2.87
C ARG A 109 -16.94 -26.39 3.18
N VAL A 110 -16.63 -26.99 4.33
CA VAL A 110 -17.29 -28.21 4.81
C VAL A 110 -18.78 -27.95 5.01
N LEU A 111 -19.13 -26.81 5.63
CA LEU A 111 -20.52 -26.48 5.90
C LEU A 111 -21.33 -26.23 4.63
N PHE A 112 -20.83 -25.42 3.69
CA PHE A 112 -21.47 -25.22 2.38
C PHE A 112 -21.61 -26.52 1.59
N SER A 113 -20.60 -27.41 1.65
CA SER A 113 -20.68 -28.72 0.99
C SER A 113 -21.76 -29.61 1.62
N ARG A 114 -21.91 -29.56 2.95
CA ARG A 114 -23.00 -30.24 3.66
C ARG A 114 -24.37 -29.69 3.26
N ILE A 115 -24.51 -28.36 3.18
CA ILE A 115 -25.75 -27.71 2.72
C ILE A 115 -26.09 -28.17 1.30
N LEU A 116 -25.14 -28.14 0.37
CA LEU A 116 -25.37 -28.58 -1.01
C LEU A 116 -25.61 -30.10 -1.16
N THR A 117 -25.19 -30.91 -0.19
CA THR A 117 -25.52 -32.35 -0.16
C THR A 117 -26.98 -32.57 0.24
N ILE A 118 -27.50 -31.78 1.18
CA ILE A 118 -28.88 -31.91 1.70
C ILE A 118 -29.87 -31.14 0.81
N TRP A 119 -29.47 -29.94 0.36
CA TRP A 119 -30.22 -29.04 -0.50
C TRP A 119 -29.39 -28.68 -1.75
N PRO A 120 -29.35 -29.55 -2.78
CA PRO A 120 -28.55 -29.33 -4.00
C PRO A 120 -28.89 -28.05 -4.78
N ASN A 121 -30.09 -27.52 -4.56
CA ASN A 121 -30.63 -26.34 -5.22
C ASN A 121 -30.37 -25.05 -4.42
N ASP A 122 -29.70 -25.13 -3.26
CA ASP A 122 -29.39 -23.95 -2.47
C ASP A 122 -28.40 -23.04 -3.21
N VAL A 123 -28.87 -21.85 -3.57
CA VAL A 123 -28.11 -20.86 -4.33
C VAL A 123 -27.11 -20.13 -3.44
N GLN A 124 -27.47 -19.87 -2.18
CA GLN A 124 -26.60 -19.16 -1.22
C GLN A 124 -25.39 -20.01 -0.86
N ALA A 125 -25.58 -21.31 -0.65
CA ALA A 125 -24.49 -22.23 -0.37
C ALA A 125 -23.53 -22.37 -1.56
N ARG A 126 -24.08 -22.29 -2.78
CA ARG A 126 -23.28 -22.31 -4.02
C ARG A 126 -22.48 -21.03 -4.19
N PHE A 127 -23.06 -19.87 -3.86
CA PHE A 127 -22.32 -18.60 -3.83
C PHE A 127 -21.24 -18.58 -2.77
N GLY A 128 -21.53 -19.02 -1.55
CA GLY A 128 -20.54 -19.12 -0.48
C GLY A 128 -19.38 -20.05 -0.86
N LYS A 129 -19.66 -21.17 -1.53
CA LYS A 129 -18.61 -22.03 -2.09
C LYS A 129 -17.81 -21.33 -3.20
N ALA A 130 -18.47 -20.57 -4.08
CA ALA A 130 -17.79 -19.80 -5.13
C ALA A 130 -16.88 -18.71 -4.56
N GLU A 131 -17.32 -17.99 -3.52
CA GLU A 131 -16.53 -17.00 -2.80
C GLU A 131 -15.29 -17.62 -2.14
N ILE A 132 -15.39 -18.85 -1.61
CA ILE A 132 -14.22 -19.59 -1.10
C ILE A 132 -13.26 -19.97 -2.23
N GLU A 133 -13.75 -20.48 -3.36
CA GLU A 133 -12.87 -20.82 -4.49
C GLU A 133 -12.14 -19.59 -5.04
N LEU A 134 -12.81 -18.44 -5.13
CA LEU A 134 -12.19 -17.17 -5.46
C LEU A 134 -11.15 -16.75 -4.41
N ALA A 135 -11.45 -16.92 -3.11
CA ALA A 135 -10.50 -16.62 -2.04
C ALA A 135 -9.22 -17.48 -2.12
N LEU A 136 -9.29 -18.61 -2.81
CA LEU A 136 -8.20 -19.55 -3.06
C LEU A 136 -7.55 -19.36 -4.45
N GLY A 137 -7.92 -18.30 -5.20
CA GLY A 137 -7.40 -18.01 -6.55
C GLY A 137 -7.95 -18.93 -7.65
N ARG A 138 -9.00 -19.72 -7.38
CA ARG A 138 -9.56 -20.70 -8.31
C ARG A 138 -10.74 -20.11 -9.08
N THR A 139 -10.46 -19.06 -9.85
CA THR A 139 -11.45 -18.26 -10.59
C THR A 139 -12.31 -19.09 -11.54
N SER A 140 -11.73 -20.10 -12.20
CA SER A 140 -12.49 -21.01 -13.09
C SER A 140 -13.50 -21.88 -12.35
N SER A 141 -13.13 -22.39 -11.16
CA SER A 141 -14.04 -23.19 -10.32
C SER A 141 -15.21 -22.34 -9.82
N ALA A 142 -14.93 -21.10 -9.41
CA ALA A 142 -15.95 -20.17 -8.98
C ALA A 142 -16.91 -19.77 -10.12
N ALA A 143 -16.39 -19.52 -11.32
CA ALA A 143 -17.21 -19.25 -12.50
C ALA A 143 -18.20 -20.40 -12.77
N GLY A 144 -17.75 -21.66 -12.67
CA GLY A 144 -18.61 -22.83 -12.80
C GLY A 144 -19.75 -22.85 -11.78
N LEU A 145 -19.46 -22.51 -10.52
CA LEU A 145 -20.47 -22.44 -9.46
C LEU A 145 -21.49 -21.31 -9.71
N TYR A 146 -21.05 -20.13 -10.17
CA TYR A 146 -21.99 -19.07 -10.53
C TYR A 146 -22.82 -19.42 -11.79
N GLN A 147 -22.24 -20.11 -12.77
CA GLN A 147 -22.96 -20.60 -13.95
C GLN A 147 -24.03 -21.62 -13.57
N GLU A 148 -23.74 -22.54 -12.65
CA GLU A 148 -24.75 -23.47 -12.13
C GLU A 148 -25.90 -22.74 -11.42
N ALA A 149 -25.60 -21.69 -10.65
CA ALA A 149 -26.61 -20.86 -10.02
C ALA A 149 -27.48 -20.15 -11.08
N LEU A 150 -26.84 -19.58 -12.11
CA LEU A 150 -27.53 -18.91 -13.22
C LEU A 150 -28.37 -19.88 -14.06
N HIS A 151 -27.91 -21.13 -14.27
CA HIS A 151 -28.68 -22.14 -15.00
C HIS A 151 -30.00 -22.46 -14.30
N ARG A 152 -30.01 -22.41 -12.97
CA ARG A 152 -31.21 -22.66 -12.14
C ARG A 152 -32.11 -21.43 -12.03
N GLN A 153 -31.50 -20.26 -11.95
CA GLN A 153 -32.18 -18.97 -11.86
C GLN A 153 -31.58 -18.01 -12.91
N PRO A 154 -32.09 -18.02 -14.15
CA PRO A 154 -31.51 -17.26 -15.27
C PRO A 154 -31.45 -15.75 -15.07
N GLU A 155 -32.28 -15.23 -14.18
CA GLU A 155 -32.35 -13.82 -13.79
C GLU A 155 -31.66 -13.55 -12.45
N ASN A 156 -30.88 -14.47 -11.87
CA ASN A 156 -30.28 -14.21 -10.57
C ASN A 156 -29.24 -13.06 -10.65
N ARG A 157 -29.56 -11.91 -10.03
CA ARG A 157 -28.72 -10.70 -10.02
C ARG A 157 -27.30 -11.01 -9.55
N LYS A 158 -27.16 -11.69 -8.40
CA LYS A 158 -25.85 -11.98 -7.81
C LYS A 158 -25.01 -12.85 -8.74
N ALA A 159 -25.59 -13.90 -9.33
CA ALA A 159 -24.89 -14.73 -10.31
C ALA A 159 -24.46 -13.94 -11.56
N LEU A 160 -25.35 -13.09 -12.12
CA LEU A 160 -25.04 -12.26 -13.29
C LEU A 160 -23.91 -11.27 -13.02
N LEU A 161 -23.98 -10.53 -11.90
CA LEU A 161 -22.95 -9.56 -11.52
C LEU A 161 -21.63 -10.26 -11.19
N SER A 162 -21.66 -11.36 -10.45
CA SER A 162 -20.45 -12.13 -10.13
C SER A 162 -19.80 -12.72 -11.39
N LEU A 163 -20.57 -13.24 -12.33
CA LEU A 163 -20.04 -13.74 -13.60
C LEU A 163 -19.49 -12.62 -14.47
N ALA A 164 -20.08 -11.42 -14.45
CA ALA A 164 -19.55 -10.29 -15.17
C ALA A 164 -18.16 -9.89 -14.66
N LEU A 165 -18.01 -9.74 -13.33
CA LEU A 165 -16.74 -9.42 -12.69
C LEU A 165 -15.69 -10.53 -12.91
N VAL A 166 -16.05 -11.79 -12.67
CA VAL A 166 -15.15 -12.94 -12.86
C VAL A 166 -14.71 -13.09 -14.32
N SER A 167 -15.61 -12.79 -15.27
CA SER A 167 -15.28 -12.83 -16.70
C SER A 167 -14.32 -11.71 -17.08
N LEU A 168 -14.48 -10.51 -16.52
CA LEU A 168 -13.55 -9.40 -16.71
C LEU A 168 -12.15 -9.79 -16.22
N GLU A 169 -12.04 -10.34 -15.01
CA GLU A 169 -10.77 -10.81 -14.42
C GLU A 169 -10.06 -11.83 -15.30
N SER A 170 -10.85 -12.71 -15.91
CA SER A 170 -10.35 -13.78 -16.77
C SER A 170 -9.99 -13.29 -18.18
N GLY A 171 -10.01 -11.97 -18.43
CA GLY A 171 -9.77 -11.36 -19.75
C GLY A 171 -10.89 -11.60 -20.78
N LYS A 172 -12.06 -12.04 -20.33
CA LYS A 172 -13.21 -12.39 -21.19
C LYS A 172 -14.22 -11.23 -21.23
N GLY A 173 -13.78 -10.07 -21.71
CA GLY A 173 -14.58 -8.84 -21.72
C GLY A 173 -15.92 -8.95 -22.47
N GLU A 174 -15.99 -9.73 -23.55
CA GLU A 174 -17.27 -9.96 -24.27
C GLU A 174 -18.30 -10.70 -23.42
N LEU A 175 -17.87 -11.72 -22.66
CA LEU A 175 -18.76 -12.44 -21.75
C LEU A 175 -19.18 -11.55 -20.59
N ALA A 176 -18.26 -10.72 -20.06
CA ALA A 176 -18.58 -9.75 -19.03
C ALA A 176 -19.69 -8.79 -19.49
N ARG A 177 -19.59 -8.30 -20.73
CA ARG A 177 -20.60 -7.45 -21.37
C ARG A 177 -21.95 -8.15 -21.56
N ASP A 178 -21.98 -9.42 -21.96
CA ASP A 178 -23.24 -10.18 -22.07
C ASP A 178 -23.93 -10.35 -20.71
N TYR A 179 -23.18 -10.72 -19.67
CA TYR A 179 -23.75 -10.88 -18.32
C TYR A 179 -24.26 -9.57 -17.74
N ILE A 180 -23.53 -8.45 -17.89
CA ILE A 180 -24.01 -7.16 -17.39
C ILE A 180 -25.19 -6.63 -18.20
N GLN A 181 -25.26 -6.89 -19.50
CA GLN A 181 -26.43 -6.54 -20.31
C GLN A 181 -27.68 -7.31 -19.88
N LYS A 182 -27.53 -8.60 -19.53
CA LYS A 182 -28.61 -9.39 -18.92
C LYS A 182 -29.00 -8.83 -17.55
N ALA A 183 -28.02 -8.45 -16.72
CA ALA A 183 -28.30 -7.85 -15.41
C ALA A 183 -29.09 -6.53 -15.56
N LEU A 184 -28.69 -5.65 -16.49
CA LEU A 184 -29.40 -4.41 -16.79
C LEU A 184 -30.82 -4.65 -17.33
N ARG A 185 -31.03 -5.73 -18.10
CA ARG A 185 -32.35 -6.12 -18.61
C ARG A 185 -33.28 -6.63 -17.52
N PHE A 186 -32.78 -7.49 -16.62
CA PHE A 186 -33.60 -8.13 -15.59
C PHE A 186 -33.72 -7.29 -14.30
N HIS A 187 -32.73 -6.45 -14.00
CA HIS A 187 -32.61 -5.70 -12.74
C HIS A 187 -32.29 -4.21 -13.00
N GLY A 188 -32.95 -3.64 -14.01
CA GLY A 188 -32.76 -2.25 -14.43
C GLY A 188 -33.25 -1.18 -13.44
N GLU A 189 -33.73 -1.57 -12.26
CA GLU A 189 -34.06 -0.68 -11.15
C GLU A 189 -33.07 -0.75 -9.99
N ASN A 190 -32.03 -1.58 -10.09
CA ASN A 190 -31.07 -1.79 -9.00
C ASN A 190 -29.81 -0.93 -9.21
N PRO A 191 -29.46 -0.02 -8.27
CA PRO A 191 -28.31 0.86 -8.40
C PRO A 191 -26.97 0.12 -8.51
N GLN A 192 -26.82 -1.02 -7.83
CA GLN A 192 -25.59 -1.84 -7.87
C GLN A 192 -25.33 -2.37 -9.28
N VAL A 193 -26.37 -2.68 -10.05
CA VAL A 193 -26.22 -3.14 -11.45
C VAL A 193 -25.62 -2.04 -12.32
N PHE A 194 -26.10 -0.80 -12.16
CA PHE A 194 -25.55 0.35 -12.86
C PHE A 194 -24.13 0.70 -12.41
N TYR A 195 -23.83 0.59 -11.12
CA TYR A 195 -22.48 0.78 -10.61
C TYR A 195 -21.50 -0.23 -11.21
N ILE A 196 -21.82 -1.53 -11.17
CA ILE A 196 -20.97 -2.57 -11.78
C ILE A 196 -20.86 -2.39 -13.30
N ALA A 197 -21.94 -1.96 -13.98
CA ALA A 197 -21.87 -1.62 -15.40
C ALA A 197 -20.93 -0.43 -15.67
N GLY A 198 -20.98 0.60 -14.83
CA GLY A 198 -20.09 1.75 -14.90
C GLY A 198 -18.62 1.37 -14.65
N TYR A 199 -18.38 0.51 -13.66
CA TYR A 199 -17.07 -0.06 -13.37
C TYR A 199 -16.51 -0.85 -14.56
N LEU A 200 -17.32 -1.74 -15.15
CA LEU A 200 -16.91 -2.51 -16.33
C LEU A 200 -16.62 -1.62 -17.54
N ALA A 201 -17.46 -0.61 -17.80
CA ALA A 201 -17.24 0.34 -18.88
C ALA A 201 -15.97 1.19 -18.67
N ALA A 202 -15.68 1.59 -17.42
CA ALA A 202 -14.46 2.32 -17.09
C ALA A 202 -13.21 1.45 -17.36
N ARG A 203 -13.27 0.16 -17.01
CA ARG A 203 -12.20 -0.82 -17.28
C ARG A 203 -11.99 -1.07 -18.78
N ASP A 204 -13.07 -1.08 -19.57
CA ASP A 204 -13.01 -1.18 -21.03
C ASP A 204 -12.59 0.15 -21.71
N GLY A 205 -12.26 1.21 -20.95
CA GLY A 205 -11.89 2.53 -21.46
C GLY A 205 -13.05 3.35 -22.03
N GLN A 206 -14.29 2.88 -21.86
CA GLN A 206 -15.51 3.51 -22.34
C GLN A 206 -16.01 4.57 -21.35
N TYR A 207 -15.21 5.60 -21.13
CA TYR A 207 -15.44 6.56 -20.04
C TYR A 207 -16.77 7.31 -20.12
N GLY A 208 -17.27 7.62 -21.32
CA GLY A 208 -18.58 8.25 -21.49
C GLY A 208 -19.74 7.34 -21.10
N GLU A 209 -19.65 6.04 -21.39
CA GLU A 209 -20.64 5.08 -20.91
C GLU A 209 -20.52 4.90 -19.39
N ALA A 210 -19.29 4.77 -18.88
CA ALA A 210 -19.03 4.64 -17.45
C ALA A 210 -19.70 5.75 -16.64
N GLU A 211 -19.49 7.02 -17.02
CA GLU A 211 -20.12 8.17 -16.37
C GLU A 211 -21.66 8.08 -16.40
N ASN A 212 -22.25 7.77 -17.56
CA ASN A 212 -23.70 7.66 -17.70
C ASN A 212 -24.28 6.56 -16.80
N ARG A 213 -23.60 5.41 -16.70
CA ARG A 213 -24.00 4.31 -15.82
C ARG A 213 -23.90 4.72 -14.35
N LEU A 214 -22.81 5.34 -13.93
CA LEU A 214 -22.62 5.79 -12.54
C LEU A 214 -23.65 6.86 -12.15
N ARG A 215 -23.93 7.82 -13.02
CA ARG A 215 -25.00 8.81 -12.79
C ARG A 215 -26.39 8.16 -12.71
N SER A 216 -26.64 7.08 -13.47
CA SER A 216 -27.87 6.31 -13.34
C SER A 216 -27.96 5.57 -11.99
N ALA A 217 -26.85 5.02 -11.50
CA ALA A 217 -26.77 4.44 -10.17
C ALA A 217 -27.10 5.48 -9.08
N LEU A 218 -26.53 6.69 -9.20
CA LEU A 218 -26.77 7.81 -8.29
C LEU A 218 -28.19 8.39 -8.41
N ALA A 219 -28.84 8.30 -9.57
CA ALA A 219 -30.24 8.68 -9.71
C ALA A 219 -31.19 7.74 -8.96
N LEU A 220 -30.83 6.45 -8.86
CA LEU A 220 -31.60 5.43 -8.13
C LEU A 220 -31.27 5.43 -6.63
N LYS A 221 -30.01 5.62 -6.26
CA LYS A 221 -29.52 5.77 -4.88
C LYS A 221 -28.60 7.00 -4.80
N PRO A 222 -29.13 8.19 -4.45
CA PRO A 222 -28.35 9.44 -4.38
C PRO A 222 -27.13 9.39 -3.46
N GLU A 223 -27.17 8.51 -2.45
CA GLU A 223 -26.10 8.32 -1.46
C GLU A 223 -25.41 6.97 -1.67
N TYR A 224 -25.06 6.67 -2.93
CA TYR A 224 -24.30 5.48 -3.26
C TYR A 224 -22.81 5.81 -3.32
N GLU A 225 -22.15 5.70 -2.16
CA GLU A 225 -20.77 6.11 -1.95
C GLU A 225 -19.79 5.53 -2.99
N GLU A 226 -19.84 4.23 -3.24
CA GLU A 226 -18.94 3.56 -4.19
C GLU A 226 -19.12 4.10 -5.62
N ALA A 227 -20.34 4.50 -5.99
CA ALA A 227 -20.60 5.13 -7.28
C ALA A 227 -20.10 6.59 -7.33
N GLU A 228 -20.21 7.35 -6.23
CA GLU A 228 -19.64 8.70 -6.14
C GLU A 228 -18.11 8.70 -6.21
N GLU A 229 -17.47 7.71 -5.57
CA GLU A 229 -16.02 7.51 -5.58
C GLU A 229 -15.50 7.22 -6.98
N LEU A 230 -16.06 6.20 -7.62
CA LEU A 230 -15.66 5.83 -8.96
C LEU A 230 -15.94 6.96 -9.96
N LEU A 231 -17.06 7.69 -9.81
CA LEU A 231 -17.34 8.87 -10.63
C LEU A 231 -16.31 9.98 -10.39
N SER A 232 -15.91 10.23 -9.14
CA SER A 232 -14.89 11.24 -8.79
C SER A 232 -13.55 10.91 -9.43
N ALA A 233 -13.09 9.66 -9.33
CA ALA A 233 -11.85 9.20 -9.94
C ALA A 233 -11.90 9.28 -11.48
N LEU A 234 -13.03 8.88 -12.08
CA LEU A 234 -13.26 8.99 -13.52
C LEU A 234 -13.18 10.45 -14.01
N LEU A 235 -13.91 11.36 -13.36
CA LEU A 235 -13.90 12.79 -13.69
C LEU A 235 -12.51 13.42 -13.50
N PHE A 236 -11.78 13.00 -12.46
CA PHE A 236 -10.42 13.44 -12.21
C PHE A 236 -9.47 13.02 -13.33
N SER A 237 -9.53 11.77 -13.79
CA SER A 237 -8.73 11.28 -14.93
C SER A 237 -9.00 12.06 -16.23
N GLN A 238 -10.23 12.56 -16.40
CA GLN A 238 -10.65 13.42 -17.50
C GLN A 238 -10.31 14.91 -17.30
N LYS A 239 -9.63 15.25 -16.20
CA LYS A 239 -9.25 16.63 -15.82
C LYS A 239 -10.45 17.55 -15.56
N ARG A 240 -11.63 17.01 -15.26
CA ARG A 240 -12.87 17.76 -14.95
C ARG A 240 -12.91 18.16 -13.48
N TYR A 241 -11.88 18.87 -13.03
CA TYR A 241 -11.64 19.15 -11.60
C TYR A 241 -12.73 19.98 -10.92
N ALA A 242 -13.45 20.82 -11.66
CA ALA A 242 -14.57 21.60 -11.11
C ALA A 242 -15.71 20.68 -10.62
N GLU A 243 -16.09 19.70 -11.44
CA GLU A 243 -17.14 18.73 -11.06
C GLU A 243 -16.69 17.80 -9.94
N VAL A 244 -15.40 17.41 -9.93
CA VAL A 244 -14.82 16.64 -8.81
C VAL A 244 -14.91 17.44 -7.51
N SER A 245 -14.60 18.74 -7.54
CA SER A 245 -14.71 19.62 -6.36
C SER A 245 -16.14 19.65 -5.84
N GLU A 246 -17.13 19.88 -6.71
CA GLU A 246 -18.54 19.92 -6.32
C GLU A 246 -19.03 18.59 -5.73
N LEU A 247 -18.59 17.47 -6.31
CA LEU A 247 -18.94 16.14 -5.81
C LEU A 247 -18.30 15.88 -4.44
N CYS A 248 -17.02 16.23 -4.25
CA CYS A 248 -16.35 16.13 -2.96
C CYS A 248 -17.02 17.03 -1.91
N ASP A 249 -17.40 18.26 -2.26
CA ASP A 249 -18.07 19.19 -1.36
C ASP A 249 -19.41 18.62 -0.87
N LYS A 250 -20.23 18.06 -1.78
CA LYS A 250 -21.49 17.38 -1.41
C LYS A 250 -21.27 16.19 -0.48
N ARG A 251 -20.27 15.35 -0.78
CA ARG A 251 -19.92 14.20 0.06
C ARG A 251 -19.51 14.64 1.47
N ILE A 252 -18.65 15.66 1.56
CA ILE A 252 -18.15 16.21 2.83
C ILE A 252 -19.26 16.93 3.62
N GLU A 253 -20.18 17.61 2.94
CA GLU A 253 -21.35 18.24 3.59
C GLU A 253 -22.27 17.20 4.23
N ARG A 254 -22.45 16.04 3.58
CA ARG A 254 -23.21 14.90 4.10
C ARG A 254 -22.51 14.25 5.28
N ASP A 255 -21.25 13.85 5.09
CA ASP A 255 -20.42 13.27 6.14
C ASP A 255 -18.98 13.79 6.05
N ARG A 256 -18.55 14.45 7.13
CA ARG A 256 -17.21 15.04 7.23
C ARG A 256 -16.12 14.01 7.46
N ASN A 257 -16.46 12.78 7.82
CA ASN A 257 -15.52 11.70 8.14
C ASN A 257 -15.18 10.81 6.94
N ILE A 258 -15.46 11.26 5.72
CA ILE A 258 -15.12 10.57 4.48
C ILE A 258 -13.69 10.97 4.05
N SER A 259 -12.68 10.20 4.44
CA SER A 259 -11.25 10.52 4.21
C SER A 259 -10.91 10.70 2.73
N ASN A 260 -11.36 9.79 1.86
CA ASN A 260 -11.03 9.83 0.44
C ASN A 260 -11.65 11.04 -0.30
N ALA A 261 -12.79 11.56 0.14
CA ALA A 261 -13.34 12.81 -0.40
C ALA A 261 -12.43 14.01 -0.08
N TRP A 262 -11.83 14.05 1.11
CA TRP A 262 -10.82 15.05 1.46
C TRP A 262 -9.53 14.89 0.65
N TYR A 263 -9.10 13.64 0.40
CA TYR A 263 -7.97 13.36 -0.47
C TYR A 263 -8.19 13.89 -1.90
N MET A 264 -9.32 13.54 -2.51
CA MET A 264 -9.69 13.99 -3.86
C MET A 264 -9.79 15.52 -3.95
N LYS A 265 -10.38 16.15 -2.93
CA LYS A 265 -10.42 17.61 -2.82
C LYS A 265 -9.02 18.22 -2.73
N ALA A 266 -8.12 17.60 -1.97
CA ALA A 266 -6.73 18.05 -1.88
C ALA A 266 -5.98 17.95 -3.21
N LEU A 267 -6.17 16.87 -3.97
CA LEU A 267 -5.60 16.72 -5.32
C LEU A 267 -6.11 17.79 -6.27
N VAL A 268 -7.43 18.03 -6.29
CA VAL A 268 -8.04 19.08 -7.11
C VAL A 268 -7.51 20.47 -6.74
N HIS A 269 -7.36 20.77 -5.45
CA HIS A 269 -6.77 22.03 -5.00
C HIS A 269 -5.34 22.20 -5.49
N GLN A 270 -4.50 21.15 -5.37
CA GLN A 270 -3.11 21.18 -5.84
C GLN A 270 -3.04 21.47 -7.34
N LEU A 271 -3.82 20.75 -8.15
CA LEU A 271 -3.83 20.91 -9.62
C LEU A 271 -4.44 22.24 -10.05
N SER A 272 -5.26 22.87 -9.19
CA SER A 272 -5.77 24.23 -9.37
C SER A 272 -4.78 25.32 -8.93
N GLY A 273 -3.57 24.97 -8.48
CA GLY A 273 -2.58 25.91 -7.94
C GLY A 273 -2.90 26.46 -6.55
N ARG A 274 -3.90 25.89 -5.85
CA ARG A 274 -4.32 26.28 -4.49
C ARG A 274 -3.64 25.41 -3.44
N THR A 275 -2.32 25.50 -3.35
CA THR A 275 -1.52 24.59 -2.52
C THR A 275 -1.85 24.65 -1.03
N ASP A 276 -2.14 25.83 -0.47
CA ASP A 276 -2.51 25.94 0.95
C ASP A 276 -3.84 25.24 1.26
N ASP A 277 -4.80 25.31 0.33
CA ASP A 277 -6.06 24.56 0.45
C ASP A 277 -5.81 23.05 0.33
N ALA A 278 -4.90 22.63 -0.55
CA ALA A 278 -4.52 21.23 -0.70
C ALA A 278 -3.90 20.67 0.60
N ILE A 279 -2.97 21.40 1.22
CA ILE A 279 -2.36 21.01 2.50
C ILE A 279 -3.43 20.92 3.60
N ARG A 280 -4.36 21.89 3.68
CA ARG A 280 -5.46 21.85 4.66
C ARG A 280 -6.39 20.66 4.45
N ALA A 281 -6.82 20.41 3.20
CA ALA A 281 -7.72 19.30 2.89
C ALA A 281 -7.05 17.93 3.17
N ALA A 282 -5.80 17.75 2.74
CA ALA A 282 -5.05 16.53 3.00
C ALA A 282 -4.79 16.32 4.50
N ALA A 283 -4.52 17.40 5.25
CA ALA A 283 -4.40 17.35 6.70
C ALA A 283 -5.67 16.83 7.39
N VAL A 284 -6.85 17.29 6.97
CA VAL A 284 -8.13 16.80 7.50
C VAL A 284 -8.32 15.32 7.16
N GLY A 285 -8.05 14.90 5.93
CA GLY A 285 -8.15 13.49 5.56
C GLY A 285 -7.23 12.58 6.39
N VAL A 286 -5.98 12.99 6.63
CA VAL A 286 -5.03 12.27 7.51
C VAL A 286 -5.49 12.22 8.98
N GLU A 287 -6.22 13.24 9.45
CA GLU A 287 -6.80 13.24 10.80
C GLU A 287 -7.99 12.29 10.93
N ILE A 288 -8.78 12.15 9.86
CA ILE A 288 -9.93 11.22 9.77
C ILE A 288 -9.46 9.78 9.67
N ASP A 289 -8.54 9.49 8.75
CA ASP A 289 -7.90 8.19 8.62
C ASP A 289 -6.38 8.29 8.82
N PRO A 290 -5.89 8.15 10.07
CA PRO A 290 -4.47 8.16 10.34
C PRO A 290 -3.70 6.95 9.78
N SER A 291 -4.40 5.88 9.37
CA SER A 291 -3.79 4.65 8.86
C SER A 291 -3.47 4.71 7.36
N ASP A 292 -4.07 5.68 6.64
CA ASP A 292 -3.80 5.94 5.24
C ASP A 292 -2.40 6.55 5.05
N GLU A 293 -1.43 5.69 4.77
CA GLU A 293 -0.04 6.08 4.55
C GLU A 293 0.18 6.78 3.20
N ILE A 294 -0.69 6.59 2.21
CA ILE A 294 -0.54 7.18 0.87
C ILE A 294 -0.99 8.63 0.89
N LEU A 295 -2.17 8.92 1.46
CA LEU A 295 -2.63 10.29 1.71
C LEU A 295 -1.66 11.03 2.64
N ARG A 296 -1.12 10.35 3.67
CA ARG A 296 -0.07 10.93 4.52
C ARG A 296 1.19 11.27 3.72
N ALA A 297 1.68 10.35 2.89
CA ALA A 297 2.85 10.61 2.05
C ALA A 297 2.60 11.77 1.06
N TYR A 298 1.38 11.87 0.54
CA TYR A 298 0.94 12.99 -0.30
C TYR A 298 0.99 14.33 0.45
N LEU A 299 0.37 14.43 1.63
CA LEU A 299 0.43 15.62 2.48
C LEU A 299 1.88 16.02 2.79
N GLU A 300 2.70 15.06 3.19
CA GLU A 300 4.09 15.30 3.53
C GLU A 300 4.89 15.81 2.32
N ASN A 301 4.66 15.28 1.13
CA ASN A 301 5.31 15.75 -0.09
C ASN A 301 4.89 17.20 -0.41
N LEU A 302 3.60 17.56 -0.27
CA LEU A 302 3.14 18.95 -0.42
C LEU A 302 3.85 19.89 0.55
N VAL A 303 3.96 19.49 1.82
CA VAL A 303 4.66 20.28 2.86
C VAL A 303 6.14 20.42 2.54
N ILE A 304 6.81 19.33 2.13
CA ILE A 304 8.22 19.33 1.77
C ILE A 304 8.48 20.33 0.63
N ASP A 305 7.64 20.32 -0.39
CA ASP A 305 7.86 21.10 -1.63
C ASP A 305 7.46 22.57 -1.50
N HIS A 306 6.45 22.88 -0.69
CA HIS A 306 5.79 24.19 -0.75
C HIS A 306 5.79 24.97 0.56
N ALA A 307 5.90 24.32 1.73
CA ALA A 307 6.01 25.05 2.97
C ALA A 307 7.43 25.63 3.12
N PRO A 308 7.64 26.84 3.66
CA PRO A 308 8.97 27.31 4.04
C PRO A 308 9.62 26.39 5.07
N LEU A 309 10.97 26.29 5.09
CA LEU A 309 11.68 25.43 6.05
C LEU A 309 11.49 25.89 7.51
N GLU A 310 11.21 27.17 7.71
CA GLU A 310 10.96 27.82 9.01
C GLU A 310 9.52 27.67 9.49
N ASP A 311 8.63 27.09 8.68
CA ASP A 311 7.23 26.90 9.07
C ASP A 311 7.13 25.91 10.24
N THR A 312 6.65 26.40 11.38
CA THR A 312 6.48 25.62 12.61
C THR A 312 5.44 24.51 12.46
N SER A 313 4.55 24.60 11.47
CA SER A 313 3.59 23.54 11.14
C SER A 313 4.29 22.25 10.69
N ARG A 314 5.51 22.33 10.14
CA ARG A 314 6.33 21.15 9.75
C ARG A 314 6.54 20.20 10.93
N SER A 315 6.71 20.73 12.13
CA SER A 315 6.86 19.90 13.34
C SER A 315 5.62 19.07 13.65
N LYS A 316 4.41 19.54 13.33
CA LYS A 316 3.16 18.75 13.46
C LYS A 316 3.21 17.51 12.57
N TRP A 317 3.65 17.68 11.33
CA TRP A 317 3.67 16.62 10.33
C TRP A 317 4.83 15.64 10.55
N ALA A 318 6.00 16.14 10.94
CA ALA A 318 7.15 15.31 11.28
C ALA A 318 6.92 14.44 12.53
N LYS A 319 6.07 14.89 13.46
CA LYS A 319 5.81 14.21 14.74
C LYS A 319 5.41 12.74 14.57
N TRP A 320 4.52 12.43 13.62
CA TRP A 320 4.05 11.05 13.40
C TRP A 320 5.22 10.09 13.13
N HIS A 321 6.13 10.48 12.22
CA HIS A 321 7.33 9.69 11.94
C HIS A 321 8.30 9.68 13.12
N GLY A 322 8.45 10.80 13.84
CA GLY A 322 9.26 10.86 15.05
C GLY A 322 8.81 9.85 16.11
N ASP A 323 7.51 9.86 16.45
CA ASP A 323 6.92 8.95 17.43
C ASP A 323 7.07 7.48 16.99
N ARG A 324 6.84 7.19 15.71
CA ARG A 324 7.08 5.85 15.14
C ARG A 324 8.54 5.44 15.22
N ALA A 325 9.47 6.34 14.94
CA ALA A 325 10.89 6.05 15.00
C ALA A 325 11.31 5.62 16.42
N HIS A 326 10.78 6.29 17.43
CA HIS A 326 10.97 5.92 18.83
C HIS A 326 10.30 4.58 19.19
N GLN A 327 9.06 4.35 18.78
CA GLN A 327 8.38 3.06 19.00
C GLN A 327 9.14 1.89 18.37
N PHE A 328 9.71 2.09 17.17
CA PHE A 328 10.54 1.08 16.54
C PHE A 328 11.87 0.88 17.27
N LEU A 329 12.48 1.95 17.78
CA LEU A 329 13.69 1.88 18.60
C LEU A 329 13.46 1.04 19.87
N ASP A 330 12.35 1.27 20.57
CA ASP A 330 11.96 0.52 21.78
C ASP A 330 11.76 -0.99 21.49
N LYS A 331 11.41 -1.33 20.25
CA LYS A 331 11.26 -2.70 19.75
C LYS A 331 12.54 -3.27 19.12
N ASN A 332 13.67 -2.56 19.18
CA ASN A 332 14.94 -2.89 18.50
C ASN A 332 14.82 -3.03 16.97
N LEU A 333 13.82 -2.40 16.37
CA LEU A 333 13.56 -2.39 14.92
C LEU A 333 14.31 -1.23 14.26
N SER A 334 15.65 -1.35 14.23
CA SER A 334 16.54 -0.24 13.90
C SER A 334 16.41 0.27 12.45
N ASP A 335 16.12 -0.59 11.47
CA ASP A 335 15.95 -0.17 10.07
C ASP A 335 14.63 0.59 9.85
N GLN A 336 13.55 0.15 10.50
CA GLN A 336 12.28 0.89 10.51
C GLN A 336 12.43 2.23 11.22
N SER A 337 13.12 2.26 12.36
CA SER A 337 13.43 3.49 13.09
C SER A 337 14.22 4.48 12.23
N LEU A 338 15.24 4.00 11.51
CA LEU A 338 16.06 4.80 10.61
C LEU A 338 15.23 5.42 9.48
N PHE A 339 14.34 4.64 8.86
CA PHE A 339 13.42 5.11 7.82
C PHE A 339 12.52 6.24 8.35
N SER A 340 11.91 6.04 9.51
CA SER A 340 11.01 7.02 10.11
C SER A 340 11.74 8.30 10.53
N PHE A 341 12.91 8.23 11.18
CA PHE A 341 13.70 9.43 11.51
C PHE A 341 14.09 10.24 10.26
N ARG A 342 14.52 9.55 9.20
CA ARG A 342 14.89 10.17 7.93
C ARG A 342 13.71 10.92 7.32
N ARG A 343 12.52 10.32 7.32
CA ARG A 343 11.32 10.98 6.81
C ARG A 343 10.91 12.17 7.70
N ALA A 344 10.94 12.02 9.02
CA ALA A 344 10.65 13.09 9.97
C ALA A 344 11.56 14.31 9.77
N LEU A 345 12.88 14.09 9.66
CA LEU A 345 13.87 15.15 9.45
C LEU A 345 13.88 15.72 8.03
N LYS A 346 13.28 15.03 7.06
CA LYS A 346 13.03 15.60 5.73
C LYS A 346 11.86 16.59 5.76
N ILE A 347 10.83 16.30 6.56
CA ILE A 347 9.69 17.17 6.78
C ILE A 347 10.05 18.36 7.66
N ASP A 348 10.77 18.15 8.75
CA ASP A 348 11.21 19.19 9.70
C ASP A 348 12.74 19.13 9.93
N PRO A 349 13.56 19.71 9.03
CA PRO A 349 15.01 19.62 9.11
C PRO A 349 15.63 20.30 10.33
N TYR A 350 14.96 21.31 10.91
CA TYR A 350 15.50 22.06 12.05
C TYR A 350 15.08 21.47 13.40
N ASN A 351 14.41 20.32 13.41
CA ASN A 351 14.02 19.63 14.64
C ASN A 351 15.22 19.07 15.42
N VAL A 352 15.71 19.84 16.40
CA VAL A 352 16.87 19.47 17.22
C VAL A 352 16.63 18.18 18.01
N ALA A 353 15.43 17.96 18.55
CA ALA A 353 15.13 16.80 19.38
C ALA A 353 15.16 15.49 18.57
N LEU A 354 14.50 15.48 17.41
CA LEU A 354 14.52 14.33 16.50
C LEU A 354 15.92 14.09 15.94
N ARG A 355 16.68 15.16 15.66
CA ARG A 355 18.05 15.04 15.13
C ARG A 355 19.02 14.45 16.17
N LYS A 356 18.88 14.81 17.46
CA LYS A 356 19.65 14.17 18.54
C LYS A 356 19.34 12.67 18.62
N SER A 357 18.07 12.30 18.52
CA SER A 357 17.65 10.90 18.56
C SER A 357 18.15 10.10 17.36
N TYR A 358 18.07 10.68 16.16
CA TYR A 358 18.65 10.12 14.93
C TYR A 358 20.17 9.97 15.04
N ALA A 359 20.88 10.97 15.57
CA ALA A 359 22.32 10.90 15.81
C ALA A 359 22.67 9.73 16.75
N SER A 360 21.93 9.55 17.84
CA SER A 360 22.14 8.44 18.77
C SER A 360 21.91 7.07 18.12
N LEU A 361 20.90 6.95 17.24
CA LEU A 361 20.67 5.73 16.45
C LEU A 361 21.83 5.44 15.49
N LEU A 362 22.38 6.45 14.83
CA LEU A 362 23.55 6.27 13.96
C LEU A 362 24.75 5.77 14.75
N LEU A 363 25.00 6.35 15.93
CA LEU A 363 26.08 5.93 16.81
C LEU A 363 25.90 4.48 17.29
N SER A 364 24.69 4.06 17.67
CA SER A 364 24.43 2.68 18.10
C SER A 364 24.60 1.66 16.96
N ARG A 365 24.44 2.09 15.71
CA ARG A 365 24.78 1.30 14.50
C ARG A 365 26.28 1.33 14.17
N GLY A 366 27.09 1.98 15.01
CA GLY A 366 28.53 2.14 14.83
C GLY A 366 28.85 3.01 13.63
N LEU A 367 28.14 4.13 13.49
CA LEU A 367 28.38 5.20 12.52
C LEU A 367 28.72 6.53 13.25
N PRO A 368 29.88 6.61 13.95
CA PRO A 368 30.33 7.80 14.67
C PRO A 368 30.56 9.06 13.81
N SER A 369 31.06 8.96 12.57
CA SER A 369 31.22 10.09 11.66
C SER A 369 29.87 10.71 11.31
N ARG A 370 28.90 9.91 10.85
CA ARG A 370 27.54 10.41 10.58
C ARG A 370 26.84 10.92 11.84
N HIS A 371 27.10 10.33 13.00
CA HIS A 371 26.63 10.86 14.29
C HIS A 371 27.15 12.29 14.54
N VAL A 372 28.46 12.51 14.36
CA VAL A 372 29.08 13.84 14.52
C VAL A 372 28.50 14.84 13.54
N GLU A 373 28.30 14.48 12.27
CA GLU A 373 27.69 15.37 11.27
C GLU A 373 26.31 15.89 11.74
N GLN A 374 25.50 15.03 12.36
CA GLN A 374 24.21 15.45 12.91
C GLN A 374 24.37 16.42 14.09
N LEU A 375 25.35 16.18 14.96
CA LEU A 375 25.63 17.05 16.10
C LEU A 375 26.24 18.40 15.68
N GLU A 376 27.09 18.43 14.66
CA GLU A 376 27.61 19.67 14.07
C GLU A 376 26.50 20.52 13.47
N PHE A 377 25.53 19.89 12.79
CA PHE A 377 24.34 20.58 12.34
C PHE A 377 23.57 21.19 13.52
N ILE A 378 23.37 20.45 14.61
CA ILE A 378 22.73 20.99 15.82
C ILE A 378 23.54 22.14 16.41
N GLN A 379 24.86 22.01 16.50
CA GLN A 379 25.77 23.06 16.97
C GLN A 379 25.66 24.34 16.14
N SER A 380 25.44 24.21 14.82
CA SER A 380 25.23 25.36 13.93
C SER A 380 23.93 26.12 14.24
N LEU A 381 22.89 25.41 14.72
CA LEU A 381 21.61 25.99 15.12
C LEU A 381 21.62 26.52 16.56
N VAL A 382 22.20 25.75 17.49
CA VAL A 382 22.18 26.00 18.94
C VAL A 382 23.60 26.02 19.48
N LYS A 383 24.27 27.17 19.34
CA LYS A 383 25.69 27.33 19.73
C LYS A 383 25.97 27.13 21.22
N SER A 384 24.97 27.36 22.07
CA SER A 384 25.11 27.32 23.53
C SER A 384 24.90 25.93 24.16
N ASP A 385 24.58 24.90 23.36
CA ASP A 385 24.38 23.55 23.89
C ASP A 385 25.73 22.89 24.25
N ARG A 386 26.13 23.00 25.52
CA ARG A 386 27.38 22.45 26.04
C ARG A 386 27.50 20.94 25.80
N THR A 387 26.42 20.18 25.96
CA THR A 387 26.47 18.71 25.80
C THR A 387 26.77 18.32 24.35
N VAL A 388 26.16 19.03 23.40
CA VAL A 388 26.46 18.84 21.97
C VAL A 388 27.90 19.24 21.67
N ASN A 389 28.35 20.40 22.16
CA ASN A 389 29.71 20.90 21.93
C ASN A 389 30.78 19.93 22.45
N ASP A 390 30.65 19.47 23.70
CA ASP A 390 31.57 18.52 24.33
C ASP A 390 31.59 17.18 23.57
N SER A 391 30.42 16.73 23.07
CA SER A 391 30.29 15.50 22.28
C SER A 391 30.98 15.62 20.92
N VAL A 392 30.76 16.72 20.20
CA VAL A 392 31.41 17.00 18.90
C VAL A 392 32.93 17.00 19.06
N GLU A 393 33.47 17.69 20.06
CA GLU A 393 34.92 17.72 20.31
C GLU A 393 35.49 16.33 20.58
N SER A 394 34.84 15.56 21.48
CA SER A 394 35.26 14.21 21.85
C SER A 394 35.29 13.26 20.66
N TYR A 395 34.18 13.17 19.90
CA TYR A 395 34.10 12.26 18.75
C TYR A 395 34.97 12.71 17.58
N LYS A 396 35.11 14.02 17.32
CA LYS A 396 36.08 14.50 16.32
C LYS A 396 37.50 14.06 16.65
N LYS A 397 37.90 14.15 17.92
CA LYS A 397 39.22 13.69 18.37
C LYS A 397 39.38 12.18 18.17
N MET A 398 38.34 11.39 18.47
CA MET A 398 38.34 9.95 18.21
C MET A 398 38.47 9.62 16.72
N LEU A 399 37.82 10.40 15.85
CA LEU A 399 37.82 10.20 14.40
C LEU A 399 39.10 10.68 13.72
N GLN A 400 40.02 11.40 14.39
CA GLN A 400 41.27 11.87 13.77
C GLN A 400 42.12 10.75 13.15
N SER A 401 42.04 9.53 13.70
CA SER A 401 42.77 8.36 13.21
C SER A 401 42.03 7.59 12.11
N SER A 402 40.79 7.99 11.76
CA SER A 402 39.97 7.34 10.74
C SER A 402 40.61 7.45 9.35
N VAL A 403 40.22 6.56 8.44
CA VAL A 403 40.76 6.57 7.07
C VAL A 403 40.38 7.89 6.40
N GLN A 404 39.13 8.33 6.56
CA GLN A 404 38.63 9.59 6.00
C GLN A 404 39.50 10.78 6.40
N ASN A 405 39.79 10.95 7.71
CA ASN A 405 40.58 12.08 8.20
C ASN A 405 42.05 11.99 7.81
N ARG A 406 42.68 10.81 7.91
CA ARG A 406 44.09 10.63 7.51
C ARG A 406 44.32 10.94 6.03
N TRP A 407 43.34 10.63 5.19
CA TRP A 407 43.39 10.87 3.74
C TRP A 407 42.73 12.18 3.30
N LYS A 408 42.24 13.00 4.25
CA LYS A 408 41.57 14.29 3.99
C LYS A 408 40.38 14.16 3.02
N ILE A 409 39.60 13.08 3.16
CA ILE A 409 38.41 12.83 2.38
C ILE A 409 37.22 13.40 3.16
N ASP A 410 36.55 14.38 2.56
CA ASP A 410 35.28 14.89 3.07
C ASP A 410 34.13 14.01 2.53
N PRO A 411 33.38 13.31 3.41
CA PRO A 411 32.26 12.48 2.98
C PRO A 411 31.19 13.24 2.20
N LEU A 412 30.99 14.53 2.47
CA LEU A 412 29.99 15.36 1.80
C LEU A 412 30.29 15.54 0.31
N TYR A 413 31.57 15.58 -0.06
CA TYR A 413 32.04 15.76 -1.43
C TYR A 413 32.57 14.47 -2.07
N LEU A 414 32.39 13.32 -1.41
CA LEU A 414 32.79 12.03 -1.94
C LEU A 414 31.88 11.64 -3.12
N SER A 415 32.38 11.84 -4.33
CA SER A 415 31.69 11.42 -5.55
C SER A 415 31.82 9.89 -5.73
N LYS A 416 30.90 9.12 -5.13
CA LYS A 416 30.87 7.67 -5.31
C LYS A 416 30.67 7.27 -6.78
N SER A 417 31.12 6.08 -7.15
CA SER A 417 30.90 5.50 -8.48
C SER A 417 29.48 4.91 -8.63
N HIS A 418 28.48 5.79 -8.56
CA HIS A 418 27.06 5.42 -8.45
C HIS A 418 26.58 4.52 -9.58
N ILE A 419 25.73 3.55 -9.26
CA ILE A 419 24.81 2.96 -10.25
C ILE A 419 23.63 3.91 -10.44
N GLN A 420 23.37 4.32 -11.69
CA GLN A 420 22.27 5.22 -12.01
C GLN A 420 20.98 4.45 -12.30
N VAL A 421 19.92 4.76 -11.58
CA VAL A 421 18.60 4.14 -11.74
C VAL A 421 17.55 5.19 -12.04
N GLY A 422 16.88 5.08 -13.18
CA GLY A 422 15.71 5.90 -13.52
C GLY A 422 14.42 5.19 -13.12
N LEU A 423 13.61 5.78 -12.24
CA LEU A 423 12.30 5.25 -11.84
C LEU A 423 11.18 5.94 -12.63
N TYR A 424 10.32 5.11 -13.21
CA TYR A 424 9.18 5.51 -14.01
C TYR A 424 7.95 4.74 -13.52
N PHE A 425 6.78 5.24 -13.86
CA PHE A 425 5.50 4.60 -13.57
C PHE A 425 4.55 4.81 -14.73
N VAL A 426 3.56 3.94 -14.85
CA VAL A 426 2.39 4.15 -15.69
C VAL A 426 1.26 4.51 -14.74
N SER A 427 0.45 5.51 -15.08
CA SER A 427 -0.76 5.76 -14.31
C SER A 427 -1.70 4.58 -14.48
N ASP A 428 -2.03 3.90 -13.39
CA ASP A 428 -3.03 2.85 -13.42
C ASP A 428 -4.42 3.46 -13.21
N PRO A 429 -5.28 3.55 -14.25
CA PRO A 429 -6.65 4.04 -14.09
C PRO A 429 -7.51 3.09 -13.23
N GLU A 430 -7.00 1.88 -12.94
CA GLU A 430 -7.64 0.92 -12.06
C GLU A 430 -7.53 1.28 -10.59
N ASN A 431 -6.57 2.14 -10.21
CA ASN A 431 -6.41 2.57 -8.84
C ASN A 431 -7.39 3.71 -8.50
N ILE A 432 -8.57 3.31 -8.06
CA ILE A 432 -9.69 4.20 -7.75
C ILE A 432 -9.57 4.79 -6.34
N LEU A 433 -8.89 4.09 -5.41
CA LEU A 433 -8.78 4.51 -4.01
C LEU A 433 -7.93 5.78 -3.88
N HIS A 434 -6.71 5.74 -4.41
CA HIS A 434 -5.84 6.92 -4.44
C HIS A 434 -5.37 7.24 -5.86
N PRO A 435 -6.09 8.13 -6.58
CA PRO A 435 -5.58 8.68 -7.83
C PRO A 435 -4.19 9.33 -7.63
N GLU A 436 -3.24 9.08 -8.53
CA GLU A 436 -1.82 9.49 -8.41
C GLU A 436 -0.96 8.70 -7.40
N ALA A 437 -1.45 7.58 -6.84
CA ALA A 437 -0.64 6.78 -5.92
C ALA A 437 0.68 6.27 -6.52
N ASP A 438 0.72 5.88 -7.79
CA ASP A 438 1.96 5.45 -8.46
C ASP A 438 3.03 6.54 -8.47
N LYS A 439 2.62 7.80 -8.69
CA LYS A 439 3.50 8.97 -8.65
C LYS A 439 4.07 9.18 -7.26
N ILE A 440 3.18 9.17 -6.24
CA ILE A 440 3.58 9.32 -4.84
C ILE A 440 4.55 8.19 -4.45
N THR A 441 4.24 6.96 -4.83
CA THR A 441 5.03 5.76 -4.54
C THR A 441 6.39 5.79 -5.22
N THR A 442 6.43 6.20 -6.50
CA THR A 442 7.67 6.35 -7.26
C THR A 442 8.61 7.34 -6.60
N ARG A 443 8.10 8.50 -6.17
CA ARG A 443 8.89 9.47 -5.41
C ARG A 443 9.35 8.87 -4.08
N MET A 444 8.46 8.25 -3.31
CA MET A 444 8.80 7.67 -2.01
C MET A 444 9.88 6.58 -2.11
N LEU A 445 9.83 5.74 -3.15
CA LEU A 445 10.84 4.74 -3.44
C LEU A 445 12.17 5.40 -3.82
N ALA A 446 12.15 6.42 -4.69
CA ALA A 446 13.34 7.17 -5.07
C ALA A 446 14.04 7.78 -3.85
N GLU A 447 13.26 8.40 -2.95
CA GLU A 447 13.77 8.98 -1.72
C GLU A 447 14.38 7.91 -0.80
N THR A 448 13.71 6.76 -0.65
CA THR A 448 14.21 5.65 0.16
C THR A 448 15.55 5.12 -0.36
N LEU A 449 15.69 4.98 -1.68
CA LEU A 449 16.91 4.54 -2.35
C LEU A 449 18.02 5.60 -2.27
N SER A 450 17.68 6.89 -2.33
CA SER A 450 18.66 7.99 -2.31
C SER A 450 19.53 8.04 -1.05
N TYR A 451 19.07 7.43 0.06
CA TYR A 451 19.88 7.31 1.27
C TYR A 451 21.04 6.31 1.16
N ASN A 452 21.05 5.46 0.12
CA ASN A 452 22.20 4.65 -0.22
C ASN A 452 23.07 5.40 -1.23
N GLN A 453 24.22 5.89 -0.77
CA GLN A 453 25.15 6.69 -1.58
C GLN A 453 25.77 5.93 -2.77
N ARG A 454 25.59 4.60 -2.90
CA ARG A 454 26.02 3.87 -4.12
C ARG A 454 25.03 4.02 -5.27
N ILE A 455 23.83 4.52 -5.01
CA ILE A 455 22.76 4.56 -5.99
C ILE A 455 22.42 6.03 -6.25
N LYS A 456 22.53 6.43 -7.51
CA LYS A 456 22.01 7.72 -7.96
C LYS A 456 20.67 7.47 -8.60
N VAL A 457 19.60 7.90 -7.93
CA VAL A 457 18.24 7.71 -8.43
C VAL A 457 17.73 8.98 -9.08
N ARG A 458 17.14 8.83 -10.26
CA ARG A 458 16.24 9.81 -10.87
C ARG A 458 14.84 9.22 -10.89
N TYR A 459 13.83 10.06 -10.86
CA TYR A 459 12.46 9.60 -10.96
C TYR A 459 11.64 10.56 -11.81
N SER A 460 10.62 10.03 -12.49
CA SER A 460 9.67 10.83 -13.25
C SER A 460 8.58 11.39 -12.33
N GLU A 461 8.18 12.64 -12.54
CA GLU A 461 6.99 13.23 -11.89
C GLU A 461 5.72 13.13 -12.75
N ILE A 462 5.89 12.70 -13.99
CA ILE A 462 4.84 12.54 -15.00
C ILE A 462 4.78 11.05 -15.35
N PRO A 463 3.58 10.46 -15.52
CA PRO A 463 3.47 9.09 -15.98
C PRO A 463 4.15 8.91 -17.33
N SER A 464 4.84 7.79 -17.50
CA SER A 464 5.28 7.34 -18.82
C SER A 464 4.09 6.71 -19.53
N GLU A 465 3.87 7.07 -20.80
CA GLU A 465 2.80 6.49 -21.61
C GLU A 465 3.09 5.03 -21.95
N SER A 466 4.37 4.62 -21.96
CA SER A 466 4.77 3.25 -22.24
C SER A 466 6.18 2.93 -21.76
N TYR A 467 6.48 1.63 -21.71
CA TYR A 467 7.84 1.11 -21.61
C TYR A 467 8.82 1.78 -22.60
N SER A 468 8.39 1.99 -23.85
CA SER A 468 9.24 2.55 -24.90
C SER A 468 9.63 4.01 -24.64
N GLU A 469 8.78 4.76 -23.94
CA GLU A 469 9.09 6.12 -23.52
C GLU A 469 10.10 6.13 -22.37
N ALA A 470 9.84 5.34 -21.32
CA ALA A 470 10.75 5.17 -20.19
C ALA A 470 12.15 4.70 -20.65
N PHE A 471 12.20 3.76 -21.60
CA PHE A 471 13.45 3.29 -22.19
C PHE A 471 14.22 4.38 -22.96
N ARG A 472 13.51 5.23 -23.72
CA ARG A 472 14.17 6.36 -24.42
C ARG A 472 14.67 7.42 -23.43
N ALA A 473 13.87 7.72 -22.41
CA ALA A 473 14.20 8.71 -21.39
C ALA A 473 15.43 8.27 -20.57
N SER A 474 15.49 6.99 -20.18
CA SER A 474 16.61 6.44 -19.41
C SER A 474 17.93 6.47 -20.18
N ARG A 475 17.89 6.11 -21.48
CA ARG A 475 19.05 6.20 -22.37
C ARG A 475 19.56 7.62 -22.55
N THR A 476 18.64 8.56 -22.76
CA THR A 476 18.98 9.97 -22.95
C THR A 476 19.64 10.55 -21.71
N SER A 477 19.14 10.13 -20.54
CA SER A 477 19.64 10.59 -19.25
C SER A 477 20.93 9.87 -18.81
N GLY A 478 21.30 8.78 -19.49
CA GLY A 478 22.50 7.98 -19.21
C GLY A 478 22.36 7.07 -17.98
N ASP A 479 21.16 6.57 -17.70
CA ASP A 479 20.94 5.57 -16.64
C ASP A 479 21.65 4.25 -16.93
N ASP A 480 22.09 3.56 -15.89
CA ASP A 480 22.58 2.18 -15.96
C ASP A 480 21.38 1.21 -16.06
N TYR A 481 20.36 1.44 -15.23
CA TYR A 481 19.09 0.70 -15.22
C TYR A 481 17.90 1.66 -15.18
N PHE A 482 16.74 1.21 -15.65
CA PHE A 482 15.48 1.90 -15.40
C PHE A 482 14.45 0.92 -14.89
N ALA A 483 13.51 1.41 -14.09
CA ALA A 483 12.48 0.58 -13.50
C ALA A 483 11.09 1.16 -13.73
N MET A 484 10.15 0.27 -14.02
CA MET A 484 8.72 0.59 -14.12
C MET A 484 8.04 0.12 -12.84
N LEU A 485 7.47 1.07 -12.11
CA LEU A 485 6.71 0.83 -10.89
C LEU A 485 5.22 0.75 -11.20
N GLU A 486 4.57 -0.22 -10.57
CA GLU A 486 3.13 -0.39 -10.59
C GLU A 486 2.65 -0.65 -9.16
N LEU A 487 1.76 0.20 -8.66
CA LEU A 487 1.09 0.04 -7.39
C LEU A 487 -0.36 -0.39 -7.63
N ARG A 488 -0.73 -1.50 -7.01
CA ARG A 488 -2.13 -1.91 -6.91
C ARG A 488 -2.54 -1.95 -5.45
N GLU A 489 -3.67 -1.35 -5.15
CA GLU A 489 -4.22 -1.34 -3.79
C GLU A 489 -5.71 -1.71 -3.79
N ASN A 490 -6.11 -2.26 -2.66
CA ASN A 490 -7.50 -2.40 -2.26
C ASN A 490 -7.59 -2.02 -0.76
N ASP A 491 -8.77 -2.14 -0.15
CA ASP A 491 -8.97 -1.72 1.24
C ASP A 491 -8.05 -2.42 2.25
N GLN A 492 -7.61 -3.65 1.97
CA GLN A 492 -6.89 -4.51 2.92
C GLN A 492 -5.45 -4.83 2.50
N ASP A 493 -5.18 -4.78 1.21
CA ASP A 493 -4.01 -5.33 0.55
C ASP A 493 -3.35 -4.30 -0.36
N LEU A 494 -2.03 -4.44 -0.51
CA LEU A 494 -1.22 -3.62 -1.38
C LEU A 494 -0.20 -4.53 -2.07
N SER A 495 -0.10 -4.40 -3.39
CA SER A 495 0.95 -5.04 -4.18
C SER A 495 1.75 -3.97 -4.89
N LEU A 496 3.07 -4.04 -4.72
CA LEU A 496 4.02 -3.19 -5.39
C LEU A 496 4.86 -4.06 -6.33
N VAL A 497 4.79 -3.77 -7.62
CA VAL A 497 5.61 -4.43 -8.65
C VAL A 497 6.64 -3.43 -9.17
N LEU A 498 7.87 -3.90 -9.34
CA LEU A 498 8.95 -3.13 -9.91
C LEU A 498 9.68 -3.98 -10.95
N ASP A 499 9.48 -3.65 -12.22
CA ASP A 499 10.20 -4.27 -13.33
C ASP A 499 11.44 -3.46 -13.64
N VAL A 500 12.61 -4.05 -13.45
CA VAL A 500 13.90 -3.39 -13.67
C VAL A 500 14.52 -3.88 -14.96
N TYR A 501 14.95 -2.95 -15.79
CA TYR A 501 15.48 -3.18 -17.11
C TYR A 501 16.88 -2.57 -17.25
N VAL A 502 17.72 -3.19 -18.07
CA VAL A 502 19.01 -2.63 -18.47
C VAL A 502 18.77 -1.49 -19.45
N SER A 503 19.14 -0.25 -19.11
CA SER A 503 18.87 0.93 -19.95
C SER A 503 19.54 0.89 -21.32
N ARG A 504 20.61 0.11 -21.48
CA ARG A 504 21.33 0.00 -22.76
C ARG A 504 20.65 -0.91 -23.78
N THR A 505 20.05 -2.01 -23.32
CA THR A 505 19.49 -3.06 -24.18
C THR A 505 17.96 -3.10 -24.13
N GLY A 506 17.37 -2.61 -23.04
CA GLY A 506 15.96 -2.78 -22.74
C GLY A 506 15.63 -4.16 -22.16
N ALA A 507 16.62 -5.04 -22.00
CA ALA A 507 16.38 -6.37 -21.45
C ALA A 507 15.88 -6.27 -20.01
N LEU A 508 14.86 -7.07 -19.67
CA LEU A 508 14.40 -7.21 -18.29
C LEU A 508 15.54 -7.83 -17.48
N ALA A 509 15.99 -7.11 -16.46
CA ALA A 509 16.98 -7.61 -15.51
C ALA A 509 16.29 -8.51 -14.48
N GLU A 510 15.25 -8.00 -13.82
CA GLU A 510 14.49 -8.73 -12.81
C GLU A 510 13.14 -8.04 -12.56
N ARG A 511 12.14 -8.82 -12.13
CA ARG A 511 10.85 -8.33 -11.62
C ARG A 511 10.82 -8.55 -10.10
N PHE A 512 10.60 -7.47 -9.35
CA PHE A 512 10.35 -7.54 -7.92
C PHE A 512 8.87 -7.39 -7.63
N THR A 513 8.34 -8.17 -6.69
CA THR A 513 6.95 -8.09 -6.27
C THR A 513 6.87 -8.13 -4.75
N VAL A 514 6.17 -7.18 -4.16
CA VAL A 514 5.93 -7.11 -2.72
C VAL A 514 4.45 -7.01 -2.45
N PHE A 515 3.88 -8.04 -1.83
CA PHE A 515 2.49 -8.07 -1.39
C PHE A 515 2.41 -7.92 0.14
N ARG A 516 1.55 -7.03 0.63
CA ARG A 516 1.35 -6.80 2.07
C ARG A 516 -0.11 -6.52 2.40
N THR A 517 -0.50 -6.95 3.59
CA THR A 517 -1.83 -6.75 4.16
C THR A 517 -1.72 -6.07 5.52
N GLY A 518 -2.79 -5.41 5.95
CA GLY A 518 -2.89 -4.76 7.26
C GLY A 518 -2.14 -3.43 7.37
N ASN A 519 -1.94 -2.96 8.60
CA ASN A 519 -1.33 -1.67 8.89
C ASN A 519 0.15 -1.65 8.48
N ASP A 520 0.64 -0.47 8.10
CA ASP A 520 2.03 -0.25 7.64
C ASP A 520 2.39 -0.95 6.32
N ARG A 521 1.38 -1.46 5.59
CA ARG A 521 1.58 -2.20 4.34
C ARG A 521 2.33 -1.38 3.30
N TYR A 522 2.09 -0.08 3.23
CA TYR A 522 2.72 0.79 2.23
C TYR A 522 4.18 1.05 2.57
N SER A 523 4.48 1.58 3.77
CA SER A 523 5.87 1.88 4.14
C SER A 523 6.74 0.62 4.27
N SER A 524 6.15 -0.50 4.70
CA SER A 524 6.82 -1.81 4.71
C SER A 524 7.15 -2.29 3.29
N SER A 525 6.23 -2.13 2.34
CA SER A 525 6.45 -2.51 0.94
C SER A 525 7.54 -1.69 0.29
N LEU A 526 7.53 -0.36 0.49
CA LEU A 526 8.58 0.53 0.01
C LEU A 526 9.97 0.15 0.53
N ARG A 527 10.11 -0.09 1.85
CA ARG A 527 11.41 -0.47 2.43
C ARG A 527 11.92 -1.79 1.89
N ARG A 528 11.05 -2.80 1.78
CA ARG A 528 11.42 -4.12 1.24
C ARG A 528 11.79 -4.04 -0.23
N MET A 529 11.05 -3.26 -1.03
CA MET A 529 11.36 -3.02 -2.43
C MET A 529 12.72 -2.33 -2.59
N ALA A 530 12.97 -1.26 -1.83
CA ALA A 530 14.24 -0.55 -1.85
C ALA A 530 15.42 -1.44 -1.43
N GLN A 531 15.23 -2.29 -0.41
CA GLN A 531 16.22 -3.25 0.04
C GLN A 531 16.53 -4.31 -1.02
N ALA A 532 15.48 -4.93 -1.61
CA ALA A 532 15.64 -5.95 -2.65
C ALA A 532 16.39 -5.38 -3.86
N LEU A 533 16.00 -4.21 -4.35
CA LEU A 533 16.70 -3.54 -5.44
C LEU A 533 18.16 -3.23 -5.08
N THR A 534 18.40 -2.68 -3.89
CA THR A 534 19.76 -2.35 -3.43
C THR A 534 20.69 -3.57 -3.38
N GLN A 535 20.15 -4.74 -2.99
CA GLN A 535 20.90 -5.99 -2.91
C GLN A 535 21.16 -6.61 -4.29
N ALA A 536 20.26 -6.40 -5.25
CA ALA A 536 20.38 -6.91 -6.60
C ALA A 536 21.38 -6.10 -7.45
N LEU A 537 21.43 -4.77 -7.27
CA LEU A 537 22.30 -3.89 -8.04
C LEU A 537 23.79 -4.24 -7.86
N PRO A 538 24.60 -4.21 -8.94
CA PRO A 538 26.01 -4.51 -8.86
C PRO A 538 26.77 -3.47 -8.02
N VAL A 539 27.84 -3.91 -7.36
CA VAL A 539 28.75 -3.03 -6.63
C VAL A 539 29.80 -2.51 -7.60
N ARG A 540 29.90 -1.18 -7.71
CA ARG A 540 30.93 -0.46 -8.48
C ARG A 540 31.51 0.64 -7.60
N ALA A 541 32.81 0.79 -7.67
CA ALA A 541 33.60 1.70 -6.85
C ALA A 541 34.73 2.35 -7.64
N ALA A 542 35.43 3.29 -7.03
CA ALA A 542 36.64 3.89 -7.55
C ALA A 542 37.73 4.02 -6.49
N VAL A 543 38.97 4.02 -6.96
CA VAL A 543 40.13 4.44 -6.16
C VAL A 543 40.04 5.95 -5.94
N VAL A 544 39.85 6.37 -4.69
CA VAL A 544 39.75 7.79 -4.29
C VAL A 544 41.14 8.41 -4.17
N GLY A 545 42.08 7.68 -3.58
CA GLY A 545 43.42 8.15 -3.31
C GLY A 545 44.40 6.99 -3.23
N ARG A 546 45.67 7.28 -3.51
CA ARG A 546 46.74 6.28 -3.47
C ARG A 546 48.04 6.87 -2.96
N TYR A 547 48.76 6.07 -2.17
CA TYR A 547 50.12 6.34 -1.73
C TYR A 547 50.91 5.03 -1.68
N GLN A 548 51.92 4.89 -2.54
CA GLN A 548 52.70 3.65 -2.68
C GLN A 548 51.81 2.43 -2.95
N SER A 549 51.78 1.44 -2.05
CA SER A 549 50.94 0.25 -2.16
C SER A 549 49.59 0.40 -1.45
N ASP A 550 49.37 1.50 -0.72
CA ASP A 550 48.12 1.75 -0.04
C ASP A 550 47.18 2.57 -0.93
N ALA A 551 45.90 2.20 -0.95
CA ALA A 551 44.88 2.94 -1.66
C ALA A 551 43.56 2.96 -0.89
N VAL A 552 42.83 4.05 -1.06
CA VAL A 552 41.49 4.22 -0.50
C VAL A 552 40.47 4.07 -1.61
N ILE A 553 39.41 3.32 -1.33
CA ILE A 553 38.27 3.13 -2.23
C ILE A 553 37.01 3.76 -1.63
N ASP A 554 36.07 4.17 -2.48
CA ASP A 554 34.79 4.82 -2.13
C ASP A 554 33.70 3.84 -1.64
N LEU A 555 34.12 2.71 -1.05
CA LEU A 555 33.26 1.75 -0.37
C LEU A 555 33.65 1.62 1.09
N GLY A 556 32.67 1.61 1.99
CA GLY A 556 32.89 1.47 3.43
C GLY A 556 31.94 0.50 4.11
N LYS A 557 31.87 0.61 5.43
CA LYS A 557 30.98 -0.19 6.28
C LYS A 557 29.50 -0.03 5.89
N THR A 558 29.09 1.16 5.47
CA THR A 558 27.72 1.44 5.01
C THR A 558 27.36 0.67 3.73
N ASP A 559 28.38 0.24 2.98
CA ASP A 559 28.26 -0.57 1.77
C ASP A 559 28.42 -2.08 2.01
N GLY A 560 28.62 -2.48 3.28
CA GLY A 560 28.79 -3.88 3.69
C GLY A 560 30.24 -4.39 3.63
N ILE A 561 31.23 -3.52 3.40
CA ILE A 561 32.63 -3.92 3.27
C ILE A 561 33.23 -4.32 4.62
N LYS A 562 34.08 -5.35 4.58
CA LYS A 562 34.80 -5.90 5.72
C LYS A 562 36.30 -5.93 5.46
N LYS A 563 37.07 -5.95 6.55
CA LYS A 563 38.51 -6.19 6.48
C LYS A 563 38.77 -7.58 5.90
N GLY A 564 39.68 -7.65 4.93
CA GLY A 564 40.02 -8.87 4.20
C GLY A 564 39.31 -9.03 2.86
N ASP A 565 38.25 -8.25 2.59
CA ASP A 565 37.57 -8.27 1.30
C ASP A 565 38.56 -7.95 0.16
N LYS A 566 38.38 -8.61 -0.99
CA LYS A 566 39.24 -8.46 -2.17
C LYS A 566 38.46 -7.91 -3.35
N PHE A 567 39.10 -7.01 -4.06
CA PHE A 567 38.53 -6.36 -5.24
C PHE A 567 39.54 -6.36 -6.39
N GLU A 568 39.00 -6.39 -7.61
CA GLU A 568 39.74 -6.18 -8.84
C GLU A 568 39.72 -4.70 -9.21
N ILE A 569 40.85 -4.21 -9.75
CA ILE A 569 41.01 -2.83 -10.21
C ILE A 569 41.14 -2.83 -11.73
N LEU A 570 40.37 -1.98 -12.39
CA LEU A 570 40.34 -1.79 -13.83
C LEU A 570 40.52 -0.31 -14.17
N ALA A 571 41.08 -0.05 -15.36
CA ALA A 571 41.09 1.31 -15.88
C ALA A 571 39.65 1.86 -16.07
N PRO A 572 39.42 3.18 -15.99
CA PRO A 572 38.08 3.75 -16.04
C PRO A 572 37.33 3.37 -17.33
N GLY A 573 36.05 3.00 -17.19
CA GLY A 573 35.18 2.65 -18.32
C GLY A 573 35.40 1.24 -18.92
N LYS A 574 36.28 0.43 -18.33
CA LYS A 574 36.51 -0.97 -18.73
C LYS A 574 35.54 -1.97 -18.09
N ALA A 575 34.87 -1.59 -17.02
CA ALA A 575 33.73 -2.31 -16.46
C ALA A 575 32.44 -1.58 -16.83
N ARG A 576 31.49 -2.30 -17.41
CA ARG A 576 30.20 -1.76 -17.86
C ARG A 576 29.08 -2.65 -17.36
N VAL A 577 27.86 -2.11 -17.28
CA VAL A 577 26.69 -2.91 -16.94
C VAL A 577 26.44 -3.99 -17.99
N SER A 578 26.14 -5.19 -17.50
CA SER A 578 25.78 -6.37 -18.30
C SER A 578 24.69 -6.05 -19.32
N ASN A 579 24.70 -6.75 -20.46
CA ASN A 579 23.62 -6.67 -21.44
C ASN A 579 22.28 -7.19 -20.90
N GLU A 580 22.36 -8.13 -19.95
CA GLU A 580 21.23 -8.86 -19.38
C GLU A 580 21.43 -9.04 -17.87
N GLY A 581 20.34 -8.98 -17.11
CA GLY A 581 20.38 -9.14 -15.66
C GLY A 581 21.15 -8.04 -14.92
N PHE A 582 21.37 -8.27 -13.63
CA PHE A 582 22.25 -7.44 -12.82
C PHE A 582 23.69 -7.93 -12.90
N GLY A 583 24.62 -7.03 -13.22
CA GLY A 583 26.04 -7.36 -13.22
C GLY A 583 26.90 -6.35 -13.94
N LEU A 584 28.22 -6.60 -13.92
CA LEU A 584 29.20 -5.86 -14.69
C LEU A 584 29.94 -6.82 -15.62
N GLU A 585 30.06 -6.43 -16.89
CA GLU A 585 30.88 -7.07 -17.91
C GLU A 585 32.22 -6.33 -18.04
N TYR A 586 33.30 -7.11 -18.08
CA TYR A 586 34.66 -6.63 -18.31
C TYR A 586 35.53 -7.77 -18.84
N ALA A 587 36.60 -7.42 -19.55
CA ALA A 587 37.55 -8.41 -20.06
C ALA A 587 38.61 -8.71 -18.99
N PRO A 588 38.95 -9.99 -18.70
CA PRO A 588 39.94 -10.36 -17.68
C PRO A 588 41.32 -9.69 -17.87
N GLU A 589 41.74 -9.50 -19.12
CA GLU A 589 42.98 -8.80 -19.47
C GLU A 589 42.98 -7.29 -19.15
N SER A 590 41.81 -6.73 -18.81
CA SER A 590 41.68 -5.32 -18.37
C SER A 590 41.94 -5.13 -16.88
N ILE A 591 42.14 -6.20 -16.12
CA ILE A 591 42.49 -6.16 -14.69
C ILE A 591 43.93 -5.67 -14.55
N ILE A 592 44.11 -4.47 -14.00
CA ILE A 592 45.41 -3.82 -13.80
C ILE A 592 46.00 -4.03 -12.39
N GLY A 593 45.21 -4.55 -11.46
CA GLY A 593 45.63 -4.89 -10.10
C GLY A 593 44.49 -5.44 -9.27
N THR A 594 44.80 -5.83 -8.04
CA THR A 594 43.80 -6.16 -7.03
C THR A 594 44.05 -5.35 -5.76
N ILE A 595 43.05 -5.22 -4.89
CA ILE A 595 43.19 -4.58 -3.58
C ILE A 595 42.57 -5.48 -2.51
N THR A 596 43.31 -5.67 -1.42
CA THR A 596 42.82 -6.36 -0.22
C THR A 596 42.59 -5.34 0.88
N ILE A 597 41.38 -5.28 1.44
CA ILE A 597 40.98 -4.29 2.43
C ILE A 597 41.66 -4.54 3.78
N ALA A 598 42.34 -3.53 4.31
CA ALA A 598 43.09 -3.58 5.56
C ALA A 598 42.37 -2.88 6.71
N GLU A 599 41.71 -1.75 6.43
CA GLU A 599 40.92 -0.96 7.38
C GLU A 599 39.63 -0.49 6.69
N VAL A 600 38.52 -0.50 7.43
CA VAL A 600 37.20 -0.09 6.94
C VAL A 600 36.73 1.10 7.77
N ASP A 601 36.35 2.17 7.08
CA ASP A 601 35.68 3.34 7.65
C ASP A 601 34.20 3.35 7.19
N GLU A 602 33.43 4.38 7.53
CA GLU A 602 31.99 4.40 7.22
C GLU A 602 31.69 4.34 5.72
N ASP A 603 32.28 5.26 4.95
CA ASP A 603 31.99 5.42 3.52
C ASP A 603 33.20 5.12 2.61
N VAL A 604 34.37 4.83 3.20
CA VAL A 604 35.60 4.50 2.48
C VAL A 604 36.36 3.36 3.17
N SER A 605 37.25 2.72 2.43
CA SER A 605 38.10 1.64 2.97
C SER A 605 39.53 1.79 2.47
N LEU A 606 40.48 1.55 3.37
CA LEU A 606 41.90 1.50 3.04
C LEU A 606 42.30 0.05 2.76
N GLY A 607 42.96 -0.18 1.64
CA GLY A 607 43.48 -1.49 1.28
C GLY A 607 44.88 -1.43 0.71
N ARG A 608 45.48 -2.62 0.58
CA ARG A 608 46.79 -2.82 -0.05
C ARG A 608 46.61 -3.35 -1.45
N ILE A 609 47.23 -2.68 -2.41
CA ILE A 609 47.23 -3.07 -3.82
C ILE A 609 48.25 -4.18 -4.05
N ASP A 610 47.80 -5.24 -4.71
CA ASP A 610 48.67 -6.22 -5.37
C ASP A 610 48.68 -5.97 -6.89
N ARG A 611 49.87 -5.91 -7.47
CA ARG A 611 50.09 -5.41 -8.83
C ARG A 611 49.99 -6.55 -9.84
N ASN A 612 49.31 -6.31 -10.95
CA ASN A 612 49.27 -7.27 -12.04
C ASN A 612 50.30 -6.89 -13.13
N GLY A 613 51.48 -7.50 -13.09
CA GLY A 613 52.56 -7.31 -14.06
C GLY A 613 53.68 -6.35 -13.62
N VAL A 614 54.60 -6.04 -14.55
CA VAL A 614 55.86 -5.32 -14.27
C VAL A 614 55.66 -3.80 -14.07
N PHE A 615 54.60 -3.23 -14.66
CA PHE A 615 54.32 -1.79 -14.62
C PHE A 615 53.17 -1.47 -13.68
N ASP A 616 53.38 -0.47 -12.83
CA ASP A 616 52.37 0.01 -11.91
C ASP A 616 51.41 0.98 -12.60
N ARG A 617 50.16 0.54 -12.82
CA ARG A 617 49.15 1.27 -13.62
C ARG A 617 48.00 1.85 -12.80
N VAL A 618 47.87 1.46 -11.53
CA VAL A 618 46.74 1.84 -10.67
C VAL A 618 46.84 3.33 -10.28
N LYS A 619 45.75 4.08 -10.39
CA LYS A 619 45.68 5.49 -10.04
C LYS A 619 44.30 5.87 -9.50
N ALA A 620 44.19 7.06 -8.92
CA ALA A 620 42.90 7.61 -8.53
C ALA A 620 41.97 7.73 -9.75
N GLY A 621 40.69 7.39 -9.55
CA GLY A 621 39.67 7.31 -10.58
C GLY A 621 39.52 5.94 -11.24
N ASP A 622 40.46 5.01 -11.03
CA ASP A 622 40.34 3.65 -11.54
C ASP A 622 39.16 2.92 -10.89
N THR A 623 38.47 2.09 -11.67
CA THR A 623 37.25 1.38 -11.25
C THR A 623 37.62 0.17 -10.40
N VAL A 624 36.89 -0.01 -9.30
CA VAL A 624 37.03 -1.11 -8.35
C VAL A 624 35.74 -1.92 -8.36
N ILE A 625 35.87 -3.24 -8.50
CA ILE A 625 34.74 -4.18 -8.53
C ILE A 625 35.03 -5.40 -7.66
N PRO A 626 34.02 -6.06 -7.07
CA PRO A 626 34.23 -7.28 -6.31
C PRO A 626 34.97 -8.34 -7.14
N SER A 627 35.98 -8.99 -6.56
CA SER A 627 36.64 -10.12 -7.22
C SER A 627 35.65 -11.27 -7.42
N VAL A 628 35.75 -11.99 -8.55
CA VAL A 628 34.88 -13.14 -8.82
C VAL A 628 35.33 -14.33 -7.96
N GLU A 629 34.95 -14.36 -6.69
CA GLU A 629 34.82 -15.64 -5.99
C GLU A 629 33.52 -16.29 -6.51
N LYS A 630 33.67 -17.44 -7.18
CA LYS A 630 32.54 -18.32 -7.53
C LYS A 630 31.85 -18.79 -6.25
N GLU A 631 30.91 -18.01 -5.75
CA GLU A 631 29.81 -18.47 -4.91
C GLU A 631 28.80 -17.32 -4.75
N LYS A 632 27.84 -17.24 -5.67
CA LYS A 632 26.47 -17.02 -5.23
C LYS A 632 25.84 -18.39 -5.16
N ASP A 633 25.83 -18.95 -3.95
CA ASP A 633 24.84 -19.94 -3.57
C ASP A 633 23.46 -19.42 -4.05
N PRO A 634 22.73 -20.14 -4.92
CA PRO A 634 21.41 -19.71 -5.39
C PRO A 634 20.36 -19.63 -4.27
N ALA A 635 20.73 -19.91 -3.03
CA ALA A 635 19.85 -20.20 -1.91
C ALA A 635 19.35 -18.99 -1.09
N SER A 636 19.64 -17.73 -1.48
CA SER A 636 19.06 -16.55 -0.80
C SER A 636 18.19 -15.66 -1.69
N ALA A 637 17.81 -16.15 -2.88
CA ALA A 637 16.55 -15.75 -3.46
C ALA A 637 15.45 -16.41 -2.64
N GLU A 638 15.06 -15.79 -1.51
CA GLU A 638 13.66 -15.84 -1.12
C GLU A 638 12.91 -15.34 -2.36
N ARG A 639 12.49 -16.28 -3.21
CA ARG A 639 11.36 -16.05 -4.09
C ARG A 639 10.28 -15.63 -3.12
N LEU A 640 9.99 -14.34 -3.09
CA LEU A 640 8.73 -13.82 -2.62
C LEU A 640 7.68 -14.42 -3.56
N ALA A 641 7.37 -15.70 -3.36
CA ALA A 641 6.14 -16.30 -3.80
C ALA A 641 5.08 -15.64 -2.94
N GLY A 642 4.72 -14.43 -3.33
CA GLY A 642 3.53 -13.78 -2.85
C GLY A 642 2.36 -14.64 -3.27
N GLU A 643 1.46 -14.92 -2.33
CA GLU A 643 0.07 -15.14 -2.69
C GLU A 643 -0.30 -14.05 -3.71
N GLU A 644 -0.75 -14.48 -4.89
CA GLU A 644 -1.26 -13.55 -5.89
C GLU A 644 -2.32 -12.68 -5.22
N MET A 645 -2.30 -11.38 -5.50
CA MET A 645 -3.31 -10.45 -5.03
C MET A 645 -4.68 -11.08 -5.31
N LYS A 646 -5.49 -11.25 -4.26
CA LYS A 646 -6.92 -11.48 -4.46
C LYS A 646 -7.42 -10.26 -5.21
N SER A 647 -7.79 -10.48 -6.47
CA SER A 647 -8.23 -9.45 -7.41
C SER A 647 -9.06 -8.37 -6.71
N PRO A 648 -8.92 -7.07 -7.08
CA PRO A 648 -9.78 -6.00 -6.55
C PRO A 648 -11.28 -6.33 -6.71
N LEU A 649 -11.61 -7.18 -7.68
CA LEU A 649 -12.95 -7.70 -7.91
C LEU A 649 -13.46 -8.54 -6.73
N PHE A 650 -12.60 -9.07 -5.87
CA PHE A 650 -12.99 -9.85 -4.71
C PHE A 650 -13.74 -9.01 -3.66
N ALA A 651 -13.35 -7.75 -3.48
CA ALA A 651 -14.09 -6.80 -2.64
C ALA A 651 -15.45 -6.46 -3.26
N LEU A 652 -15.48 -6.19 -4.58
CA LEU A 652 -16.71 -5.98 -5.35
C LEU A 652 -17.63 -7.22 -5.33
N LEU A 653 -17.08 -8.43 -5.37
CA LEU A 653 -17.84 -9.68 -5.33
C LEU A 653 -18.50 -9.88 -3.97
N ARG A 654 -17.81 -9.51 -2.89
CA ARG A 654 -18.36 -9.52 -1.52
C ARG A 654 -19.43 -8.45 -1.29
N SER A 655 -19.37 -7.33 -2.01
CA SER A 655 -20.40 -6.28 -1.91
C SER A 655 -21.69 -6.66 -2.65
N ILE A 656 -21.68 -7.66 -3.54
CA ILE A 656 -22.89 -8.23 -4.14
C ILE A 656 -23.65 -9.04 -3.09
N ARG A 657 -24.57 -8.36 -2.40
CA ARG A 657 -25.52 -8.95 -1.45
C ARG A 657 -26.84 -9.30 -2.14
#